data_AF-A0A178D436-F1
#
_entry.id   AF-A0A178D436-F1
#
_cell.length_a   1.000
_cell.length_b   1.000
_cell.length_c   1.000
_cell.angle_alpha   90.00
_cell.angle_beta   90.00
_cell.angle_gamma   90.00
#
_symmetry.space_group_name_H-M   'P 1'
#
loop_
_entity.id
_entity.type
_entity.pdbx_description
1 polymer ?
#
loop_
_entity_poly.entity_id
_entity_poly.type
_entity_poly.pdbx_seq_one_letter_code
_entity_poly.pdbx_strand_id
1 'polypeptide(L)'
;MFRLDDRAIQYPFASVQRVSSKENTLLAGAAPLVVLVFWAVIARPGVYKAHVTILGLFFSVYLAALITDIIKKAIGRPRPDLIARCQPKRGTPTDILVTVAVCTQPDLDLLLDGWRSFPSGHSSWAFSGLGYFSLFLAGQLHIFRPRPHLASILIFLAPLICAALVAMSRLADYRHDLYDVSCGSLLGLVVAYTTYRRDYRPLTHPECDTPYPRRTEYSLAWETTSCQSGAPEREPAPENLQDVELLETSHVNNDHASGRDDIELGYFIDRPPKDDVMRTQSRPSRRSLKLQIPENPSAHERFSRKSVWVGRHVASRFRRLTIRGAKNFSPLKVALTLLGVVQGLSSLNSLLEALFPDGLDLISGPFKPPLRLEDGSLERLTAGVQPIMCHSHNDYFHAEPLYQAIRAGCTSVEADLWHIDGELYVAHTIPGIRQDRTLKSLYLDQLQDILDYQNRIPEFIGSASDEVHGVFAADPKQSLTLLVDFKNDPTMIWHRLSADIAPLRERNYLTYFDGTTVVPGPVTIVATGNAPFDRVVANSTYREIFYDAPLGLMSPLFLSAQALPSTTFPAVSLAPSSSPSTDPHDHDHDISSPPENPDIYSSTNSYFASASFVKSIGHPWHSSLSQLQLERLRKQIHGAHARGLKVRYWGIPPWPVGVRNYIWRVLVREGVDYLSIDNIDAATKENWGPRKGGWGKKWWR
;
A
#
# COMPACT_ATOMS: atom_id res chain seq x y z
N MET A 1 9.68 13.02 12.84
CA MET A 1 10.12 13.90 13.94
C MET A 1 10.70 13.05 15.05
N PHE A 2 11.58 13.61 15.88
CA PHE A 2 12.24 12.92 16.99
C PHE A 2 12.57 13.94 18.09
N ARG A 3 12.76 13.49 19.34
CA ARG A 3 13.22 14.36 20.43
C ARG A 3 14.71 14.14 20.65
N LEU A 4 15.46 15.19 21.00
CA LEU A 4 16.89 15.01 21.26
C LEU A 4 17.17 14.35 22.60
N ASP A 5 16.22 14.38 23.55
CA ASP A 5 16.31 13.73 24.86
C ASP A 5 15.90 12.24 24.88
N ASP A 6 15.45 11.71 23.74
CA ASP A 6 15.10 10.30 23.61
C ASP A 6 16.34 9.39 23.68
N ARG A 7 16.49 8.69 24.80
CA ARG A 7 17.60 7.77 25.07
C ARG A 7 17.67 6.60 24.09
N ALA A 8 16.57 6.23 23.43
CA ALA A 8 16.57 5.13 22.48
C ALA A 8 17.40 5.42 21.22
N ILE A 9 17.63 6.70 20.91
CA ILE A 9 18.29 7.15 19.66
C ILE A 9 19.60 7.93 19.88
N GLN A 10 20.11 7.94 21.11
CA GLN A 10 21.32 8.66 21.55
C GLN A 10 22.60 7.82 21.56
N TYR A 11 22.56 6.58 21.05
CA TYR A 11 23.75 5.73 21.04
C TYR A 11 24.83 6.26 20.10
N PRO A 12 26.12 5.98 20.38
CA PRO A 12 27.21 6.46 19.55
C PRO A 12 27.22 5.78 18.18
N PHE A 13 27.56 6.55 17.13
CA PHE A 13 27.73 6.02 15.79
C PHE A 13 28.99 5.16 15.69
N ALA A 14 28.83 3.86 15.43
CA ALA A 14 29.95 2.97 15.14
C ALA A 14 30.50 3.20 13.73
N SER A 15 31.68 3.82 13.64
CA SER A 15 32.38 4.11 12.37
C SER A 15 32.90 2.85 11.69
N VAL A 16 33.33 1.85 12.47
CA VAL A 16 33.72 0.53 11.99
C VAL A 16 32.66 -0.48 12.40
N GLN A 17 32.04 -1.11 11.40
CA GLN A 17 31.07 -2.18 11.62
C GLN A 17 31.79 -3.49 11.91
N ARG A 18 31.30 -4.27 12.87
CA ARG A 18 31.85 -5.62 13.14
C ARG A 18 31.63 -6.59 11.99
N VAL A 19 30.50 -6.43 11.30
CA VAL A 19 30.20 -7.11 10.03
C VAL A 19 29.66 -6.07 9.06
N SER A 20 30.45 -5.73 8.05
CA SER A 20 30.01 -4.84 6.97
C SER A 20 29.00 -5.53 6.05
N SER A 21 28.26 -4.72 5.27
CA SER A 21 27.35 -5.26 4.26
C SER A 21 28.06 -6.20 3.28
N LYS A 22 29.29 -5.87 2.87
CA LYS A 22 30.09 -6.70 1.95
C LYS A 22 30.43 -8.05 2.57
N GLU A 23 30.89 -8.06 3.82
CA GLU A 23 31.22 -9.29 4.54
C GLU A 23 29.99 -10.17 4.74
N ASN A 24 28.83 -9.58 5.05
CA ASN A 24 27.58 -10.34 5.15
C ASN A 24 27.16 -10.94 3.79
N THR A 25 27.28 -10.19 2.70
CA THR A 25 27.01 -10.73 1.35
C THR A 25 27.93 -11.90 1.01
N LEU A 26 29.22 -11.79 1.35
CA LEU A 26 30.19 -12.87 1.14
C LEU A 26 29.87 -14.09 2.02
N LEU A 27 29.58 -13.87 3.30
CA LEU A 27 29.37 -14.93 4.28
C LEU A 27 28.05 -15.67 4.12
N ALA A 28 26.94 -14.95 3.87
CA ALA A 28 25.60 -15.53 3.81
C ALA A 28 25.08 -15.77 2.40
N GLY A 29 25.71 -15.18 1.37
CA GLY A 29 25.37 -15.42 -0.04
C GLY A 29 26.43 -16.24 -0.76
N ALA A 30 27.65 -15.70 -0.87
CA ALA A 30 28.69 -16.29 -1.69
C ALA A 30 29.26 -17.60 -1.12
N ALA A 31 29.51 -17.68 0.19
CA ALA A 31 30.07 -18.88 0.81
C ALA A 31 29.13 -20.10 0.70
N PRO A 32 27.82 -20.01 1.00
CA PRO A 32 26.87 -21.09 0.72
C PRO A 32 26.83 -21.48 -0.75
N LEU A 33 26.86 -20.50 -1.67
CA LEU A 33 26.87 -20.77 -3.11
C LEU A 33 28.11 -21.59 -3.52
N VAL A 34 29.30 -21.22 -3.05
CA VAL A 34 30.54 -21.95 -3.33
C VAL A 34 30.45 -23.38 -2.81
N VAL A 35 29.94 -23.58 -1.59
CA VAL A 35 29.77 -24.92 -1.02
C VAL A 35 28.75 -25.74 -1.80
N LEU A 36 27.64 -25.16 -2.23
CA LEU A 36 26.63 -25.84 -3.05
C LEU A 36 27.17 -26.21 -4.44
N VAL A 37 27.95 -25.33 -5.07
CA VAL A 37 28.59 -25.62 -6.36
C VAL A 37 29.59 -26.77 -6.20
N PHE A 38 30.42 -26.73 -5.16
CA PHE A 38 31.37 -27.81 -4.86
C PHE A 38 30.66 -29.14 -4.58
N TRP A 39 29.59 -29.11 -3.79
CA TRP A 39 28.72 -30.26 -3.56
C TRP A 39 28.14 -30.81 -4.87
N ALA A 40 27.64 -29.95 -5.77
CA ALA A 40 27.08 -30.40 -7.05
C ALA A 40 28.13 -31.08 -7.94
N VAL A 41 29.38 -30.60 -7.91
CA VAL A 41 30.51 -31.18 -8.67
C VAL A 41 30.93 -32.54 -8.09
N ILE A 42 30.98 -32.68 -6.77
CA ILE A 42 31.43 -33.91 -6.09
C ILE A 42 30.33 -34.95 -6.02
N ALA A 43 29.16 -34.61 -5.49
CA ALA A 43 28.07 -35.54 -5.24
C ALA A 43 27.33 -35.94 -6.53
N ARG A 44 27.46 -35.15 -7.61
CA ARG A 44 26.84 -35.36 -8.92
C ARG A 44 25.35 -35.77 -8.83
N PRO A 45 24.49 -34.99 -8.16
CA PRO A 45 23.10 -35.36 -7.86
C PRO A 45 22.14 -35.33 -9.07
N GLY A 46 22.65 -35.12 -10.28
CA GLY A 46 21.87 -34.82 -11.48
C GLY A 46 21.63 -33.31 -11.67
N VAL A 47 21.47 -32.88 -12.93
CA VAL A 47 21.36 -31.46 -13.30
C VAL A 47 20.15 -30.80 -12.66
N TYR A 48 19.02 -31.50 -12.60
CA TYR A 48 17.79 -30.98 -12.02
C TYR A 48 17.93 -30.64 -10.54
N LYS A 49 18.40 -31.60 -9.72
CA LYS A 49 18.61 -31.39 -8.28
C LYS A 49 19.61 -30.26 -8.04
N ALA A 50 20.75 -30.24 -8.73
CA ALA A 50 21.73 -29.16 -8.60
C ALA A 50 21.16 -27.78 -8.97
N HIS A 51 20.40 -27.68 -10.07
CA HIS A 51 19.79 -26.43 -10.51
C HIS A 51 18.79 -25.89 -9.49
N VAL A 52 17.86 -26.74 -9.03
CA VAL A 52 16.82 -26.37 -8.06
C VAL A 52 17.45 -25.93 -6.73
N THR A 53 18.49 -26.62 -6.23
CA THR A 53 19.19 -26.23 -5.00
C THR A 53 19.84 -24.84 -5.12
N ILE A 54 20.58 -24.60 -6.20
CA ILE A 54 21.31 -23.33 -6.38
C ILE A 54 20.34 -22.18 -6.61
N LEU A 55 19.32 -22.39 -7.45
CA LEU A 55 18.29 -21.38 -7.72
C LEU A 55 17.46 -21.05 -6.47
N GLY A 56 17.19 -22.05 -5.61
CA GLY A 56 16.52 -21.84 -4.33
C GLY A 56 17.30 -20.91 -3.40
N LEU A 57 18.64 -21.03 -3.33
CA LEU A 57 19.46 -20.09 -2.56
C LEU A 57 19.32 -18.66 -3.08
N PHE A 58 19.43 -18.45 -4.38
CA PHE A 58 19.27 -17.13 -5.00
C PHE A 58 17.88 -16.54 -4.73
N PHE A 59 16.84 -17.34 -4.92
CA PHE A 59 15.46 -16.90 -4.68
C PHE A 59 15.24 -16.52 -3.22
N SER A 60 15.80 -17.29 -2.28
CA SER A 60 15.69 -17.03 -0.85
C SER A 60 16.31 -15.69 -0.46
N VAL A 61 17.57 -15.44 -0.83
CA VAL A 61 18.25 -14.17 -0.47
C VAL A 61 17.64 -12.97 -1.20
N TYR A 62 17.22 -13.14 -2.46
CA TYR A 62 16.58 -12.09 -3.23
C TYR A 62 15.23 -11.69 -2.64
N LEU A 63 14.37 -12.66 -2.34
CA LEU A 63 13.05 -12.40 -1.78
C LEU A 63 13.15 -11.75 -0.40
N ALA A 64 14.10 -12.20 0.44
CA ALA A 64 14.32 -11.58 1.75
C ALA A 64 14.83 -10.13 1.62
N ALA A 65 15.77 -9.86 0.70
CA ALA A 65 16.26 -8.51 0.44
C ALA A 65 15.15 -7.59 -0.04
N LEU A 66 14.34 -8.04 -1.00
CA LEU A 66 13.22 -7.28 -1.55
C LEU A 66 12.20 -6.90 -0.48
N ILE A 67 11.71 -7.88 0.29
CA ILE A 67 10.71 -7.64 1.34
C ILE A 67 11.30 -6.70 2.41
N THR A 68 12.56 -6.92 2.81
CA THR A 68 13.19 -6.07 3.83
C THR A 68 13.32 -4.63 3.37
N ASP A 69 13.75 -4.39 2.12
CA ASP A 69 13.92 -3.03 1.60
C ASP A 69 12.59 -2.28 1.48
N ILE A 70 11.54 -2.96 1.01
CA ILE A 70 10.18 -2.41 0.96
C ILE A 70 9.73 -1.98 2.36
N ILE A 71 9.85 -2.86 3.36
CA ILE A 71 9.40 -2.55 4.72
C ILE A 71 10.25 -1.42 5.34
N LYS A 72 11.57 -1.43 5.12
CA LYS A 72 12.47 -0.37 5.60
C LYS A 72 12.08 1.01 5.08
N LYS A 73 11.79 1.11 3.78
CA LYS A 73 11.39 2.36 3.13
C LYS A 73 9.98 2.79 3.55
N ALA A 74 9.08 1.85 3.78
CA ALA A 74 7.70 2.15 4.21
C ALA A 74 7.59 2.63 5.66
N ILE A 75 8.38 2.06 6.58
CA ILE A 75 8.25 2.35 8.02
C ILE A 75 9.09 3.55 8.46
N GLY A 76 10.31 3.71 7.93
CA GLY A 76 11.14 4.87 8.27
C GLY A 76 11.51 4.99 9.76
N ARG A 77 11.65 3.87 10.50
CA ARG A 77 11.96 3.90 11.95
C ARG A 77 13.38 4.44 12.21
N PRO A 78 13.57 5.38 13.16
CA PRO A 78 14.88 5.90 13.53
C PRO A 78 15.78 4.81 14.13
N ARG A 79 17.07 4.85 13.82
CA ARG A 79 18.09 3.96 14.39
C ARG A 79 18.52 4.43 15.79
N PRO A 80 19.07 3.52 16.61
CA PRO A 80 19.60 3.89 17.92
C PRO A 80 20.75 4.91 17.88
N ASP A 81 21.44 5.01 16.75
CA ASP A 81 22.54 5.96 16.50
C ASP A 81 22.11 7.24 15.75
N LEU A 82 20.80 7.53 15.66
CA LEU A 82 20.28 8.65 14.84
C LEU A 82 20.84 10.02 15.28
N ILE A 83 20.86 10.33 16.59
CA ILE A 83 21.33 11.64 17.06
C ILE A 83 22.81 11.85 16.75
N ALA A 84 23.62 10.80 16.87
CA ALA A 84 25.05 10.83 16.53
C ALA A 84 25.28 11.09 15.03
N ARG A 85 24.40 10.59 14.16
CA ARG A 85 24.42 10.89 12.72
C ARG A 85 23.94 12.29 12.40
N CYS A 86 22.86 12.72 13.05
CA CYS A 86 22.20 14.00 12.84
C CYS A 86 23.11 15.19 13.15
N GLN A 87 23.87 15.12 14.25
CA GLN A 87 24.69 16.24 14.73
C GLN A 87 23.84 17.51 14.85
N PRO A 88 22.90 17.57 15.81
CA PRO A 88 21.95 18.68 15.90
C PRO A 88 22.66 20.03 16.13
N LYS A 89 22.08 21.12 15.59
CA LYS A 89 22.57 22.49 15.78
C LYS A 89 22.69 22.82 17.27
N ARG A 90 23.71 23.61 17.63
CA ARG A 90 23.88 24.07 19.02
C ARG A 90 22.71 24.95 19.42
N GLY A 91 22.16 24.71 20.61
CA GLY A 91 21.01 25.45 21.14
C GLY A 91 19.64 24.91 20.72
N THR A 92 19.57 23.78 20.01
CA THR A 92 18.28 23.12 19.73
C THR A 92 17.67 22.59 21.04
N PRO A 93 16.39 22.91 21.33
CA PRO A 93 15.70 22.40 22.52
C PRO A 93 15.61 20.87 22.48
N THR A 94 15.85 20.21 23.63
CA THR A 94 15.99 18.75 23.66
C THR A 94 14.70 18.01 23.95
N ASP A 95 13.76 18.67 24.61
CA ASP A 95 12.51 18.16 25.17
C ASP A 95 11.30 18.29 24.22
N ILE A 96 11.47 18.94 23.07
CA ILE A 96 10.45 19.08 22.03
C ILE A 96 10.72 18.18 20.83
N LEU A 97 9.67 17.90 20.07
CA LEU A 97 9.80 17.20 18.79
C LEU A 97 10.45 18.12 17.76
N VAL A 98 11.56 17.66 17.20
CA VAL A 98 12.32 18.33 16.14
C VAL A 98 12.30 17.51 14.85
N THR A 99 12.51 18.20 13.73
CA THR A 99 12.62 17.58 12.40
C THR A 99 14.10 17.43 12.00
N VAL A 100 14.36 16.73 10.90
CA VAL A 100 15.71 16.56 10.35
C VAL A 100 16.40 17.90 10.02
N ALA A 101 15.65 19.02 9.92
CA ALA A 101 16.20 20.35 9.66
C ALA A 101 17.16 20.88 10.75
N VAL A 102 17.13 20.29 11.95
CA VAL A 102 18.09 20.63 13.02
C VAL A 102 19.44 19.95 12.84
N CYS A 103 19.53 18.92 11.99
CA CYS A 103 20.75 18.18 11.74
C CYS A 103 21.75 19.02 10.94
N THR A 104 23.04 18.93 11.27
CA THR A 104 24.13 19.64 10.57
C THR A 104 24.98 18.72 9.71
N GLN A 105 24.66 17.42 9.66
CA GLN A 105 25.36 16.42 8.87
C GLN A 105 25.38 16.78 7.37
N PRO A 106 26.56 16.97 6.75
CA PRO A 106 26.66 17.25 5.32
C PRO A 106 26.38 16.03 4.44
N ASP A 107 26.61 14.81 4.93
CA ASP A 107 26.34 13.57 4.20
C ASP A 107 24.86 13.17 4.34
N LEU A 108 24.08 13.46 3.28
CA LEU A 108 22.65 13.17 3.24
C LEU A 108 22.37 11.66 3.27
N ASP A 109 23.20 10.83 2.63
CA ASP A 109 23.00 9.38 2.61
C ASP A 109 23.21 8.78 3.99
N LEU A 110 24.21 9.26 4.72
CA LEU A 110 24.48 8.86 6.10
C LEU A 110 23.32 9.24 7.04
N LEU A 111 22.72 10.40 6.83
CA LEU A 111 21.59 10.92 7.59
C LEU A 111 20.31 10.13 7.30
N LEU A 112 19.99 9.89 6.02
CA LEU A 112 18.82 9.14 5.59
C LEU A 112 18.91 7.66 5.97
N ASP A 113 20.12 7.06 5.97
CA ASP A 113 20.31 5.72 6.53
C ASP A 113 19.93 5.66 8.02
N GLY A 114 20.04 6.76 8.76
CA GLY A 114 19.58 6.90 10.14
C GLY A 114 18.09 6.60 10.36
N TRP A 115 17.26 6.67 9.31
CA TRP A 115 15.83 6.40 9.35
C TRP A 115 15.43 5.02 8.82
N ARG A 116 16.40 4.16 8.52
CA ARG A 116 16.16 2.84 7.92
C ARG A 116 16.42 1.71 8.92
N SER A 117 15.92 1.82 10.16
CA SER A 117 16.18 0.81 11.19
C SER A 117 15.39 -0.49 10.96
N PHE A 118 14.06 -0.43 10.95
CA PHE A 118 13.23 -1.64 10.97
C PHE A 118 12.85 -2.14 9.55
N PRO A 119 12.88 -3.45 9.26
CA PRO A 119 13.58 -4.52 10.00
C PRO A 119 15.07 -4.54 9.62
N SER A 120 15.90 -5.28 10.36
CA SER A 120 17.34 -5.38 10.07
C SER A 120 17.63 -6.17 8.78
N GLY A 121 18.15 -5.48 7.76
CA GLY A 121 18.54 -6.09 6.48
C GLY A 121 19.74 -7.03 6.58
N HIS A 122 20.66 -6.78 7.51
CA HIS A 122 21.77 -7.72 7.77
C HIS A 122 21.25 -9.03 8.34
N SER A 123 20.29 -8.94 9.26
CA SER A 123 19.69 -10.10 9.90
C SER A 123 18.87 -10.93 8.91
N SER A 124 17.97 -10.30 8.15
CA SER A 124 17.14 -11.01 7.17
C SER A 124 17.95 -11.63 6.03
N TRP A 125 18.99 -10.95 5.54
CA TRP A 125 19.92 -11.52 4.57
C TRP A 125 20.68 -12.72 5.13
N ALA A 126 21.22 -12.61 6.35
CA ALA A 126 21.97 -13.69 6.98
C ALA A 126 21.10 -14.92 7.22
N PHE A 127 19.92 -14.75 7.81
CA PHE A 127 18.99 -15.84 8.11
C PHE A 127 18.31 -16.42 6.86
N SER A 128 18.18 -15.68 5.76
CA SER A 128 17.68 -16.25 4.51
C SER A 128 18.74 -17.13 3.83
N GLY A 129 19.94 -16.61 3.60
CA GLY A 129 21.00 -17.36 2.91
C GLY A 129 21.56 -18.54 3.70
N LEU A 130 21.99 -18.29 4.95
CA LEU A 130 22.51 -19.35 5.83
C LEU A 130 21.39 -20.25 6.35
N GLY A 131 20.17 -19.73 6.51
CA GLY A 131 19.01 -20.55 6.86
C GLY A 131 18.61 -21.51 5.74
N TYR A 132 18.56 -21.05 4.49
CA TYR A 132 18.32 -21.95 3.34
C TYR A 132 19.41 -23.02 3.26
N PHE A 133 20.67 -22.63 3.42
CA PHE A 133 21.79 -23.57 3.43
C PHE A 133 21.72 -24.57 4.59
N SER A 134 21.34 -24.11 5.79
CA SER A 134 21.10 -24.97 6.94
C SER A 134 19.98 -25.99 6.68
N LEU A 135 18.85 -25.57 6.11
CA LEU A 135 17.75 -26.47 5.73
C LEU A 135 18.18 -27.49 4.68
N PHE A 136 18.99 -27.08 3.71
CA PHE A 136 19.58 -28.00 2.72
C PHE A 136 20.47 -29.06 3.39
N LEU A 137 21.37 -28.67 4.31
CA LEU A 137 22.20 -29.60 5.07
C LEU A 137 21.36 -30.54 5.93
N ALA A 138 20.29 -30.03 6.56
CA ALA A 138 19.36 -30.84 7.35
C ALA A 138 18.74 -31.97 6.52
N GLY A 139 18.33 -31.64 5.28
CA GLY A 139 17.79 -32.60 4.32
C GLY A 139 18.83 -33.64 3.90
N GLN A 140 20.03 -33.21 3.48
CA GLN A 140 21.07 -34.16 3.03
C GLN A 140 21.56 -35.09 4.15
N LEU A 141 21.67 -34.58 5.38
CA LEU A 141 22.14 -35.34 6.55
C LEU A 141 21.02 -36.09 7.28
N HIS A 142 19.76 -35.95 6.85
CA HIS A 142 18.60 -36.61 7.42
C HIS A 142 18.48 -36.43 8.95
N ILE A 143 18.75 -35.21 9.45
CA ILE A 143 18.94 -34.96 10.89
C ILE A 143 17.69 -35.21 11.74
N PHE A 144 16.49 -35.16 11.13
CA PHE A 144 15.22 -35.36 11.83
C PHE A 144 14.77 -36.83 11.87
N ARG A 145 15.62 -37.77 11.42
CA ARG A 145 15.40 -39.19 11.67
C ARG A 145 15.79 -39.56 13.10
N PRO A 146 15.24 -40.65 13.67
CA PRO A 146 15.64 -41.11 14.99
C PRO A 146 17.16 -41.36 15.08
N ARG A 147 17.78 -40.89 16.17
CA ARG A 147 19.22 -41.06 16.49
C ARG A 147 20.18 -40.42 15.45
N PRO A 148 20.07 -39.11 15.17
CA PRO A 148 21.05 -38.42 14.33
C PRO A 148 22.42 -38.37 15.02
N HIS A 149 23.49 -38.43 14.23
CA HIS A 149 24.85 -38.25 14.75
C HIS A 149 25.06 -36.79 15.21
N LEU A 150 25.75 -36.60 16.34
CA LEU A 150 26.05 -35.27 16.89
C LEU A 150 26.75 -34.35 15.87
N ALA A 151 27.70 -34.89 15.10
CA ALA A 151 28.40 -34.14 14.07
C ALA A 151 27.43 -33.57 13.01
N SER A 152 26.41 -34.31 12.61
CA SER A 152 25.40 -33.86 11.66
C SER A 152 24.54 -32.71 12.22
N ILE A 153 24.22 -32.76 13.52
CA ILE A 153 23.50 -31.68 14.20
C ILE A 153 24.36 -30.41 14.23
N LEU A 154 25.65 -30.54 14.58
CA LEU A 154 26.56 -29.39 14.64
C LEU A 154 26.75 -28.75 13.25
N ILE A 155 26.89 -29.55 12.20
CA ILE A 155 26.99 -29.07 10.81
C ILE A 155 25.71 -28.33 10.39
N PHE A 156 24.54 -28.84 10.79
CA PHE A 156 23.26 -28.18 10.54
C PHE A 156 23.12 -26.84 11.27
N LEU A 157 23.52 -26.78 12.55
CA LEU A 157 23.39 -25.59 13.39
C LEU A 157 24.43 -24.51 13.08
N ALA A 158 25.62 -24.88 12.59
CA ALA A 158 26.72 -23.93 12.38
C ALA A 158 26.33 -22.72 11.49
N PRO A 159 25.64 -22.87 10.34
CA PRO A 159 25.17 -21.72 9.56
C PRO A 159 24.15 -20.84 10.32
N LEU A 160 23.28 -21.42 11.14
CA LEU A 160 22.31 -20.65 11.94
C LEU A 160 22.97 -19.87 13.08
N ILE A 161 23.98 -20.47 13.73
CA ILE A 161 24.80 -19.78 14.73
C ILE A 161 25.56 -18.62 14.06
N CYS A 162 26.12 -18.85 12.88
CA CYS A 162 26.78 -17.81 12.09
C CYS A 162 25.81 -16.66 11.76
N ALA A 163 24.59 -16.96 11.30
CA ALA A 163 23.55 -15.95 11.06
C ALA A 163 23.19 -15.16 12.34
N ALA A 164 23.07 -15.85 13.47
CA ALA A 164 22.81 -15.22 14.77
C ALA A 164 23.95 -14.29 15.20
N LEU A 165 25.22 -14.65 14.97
CA LEU A 165 26.38 -13.79 15.26
C LEU A 165 26.35 -12.52 14.38
N VAL A 166 26.02 -12.65 13.09
CA VAL A 166 25.83 -11.49 12.21
C VAL A 166 24.69 -10.60 12.70
N ALA A 167 23.57 -11.19 13.10
CA ALA A 167 22.42 -10.46 13.65
C ALA A 167 22.79 -9.70 14.94
N MET A 168 23.47 -10.36 15.89
CA MET A 168 23.93 -9.75 17.14
C MET A 168 24.95 -8.63 16.92
N SER A 169 25.77 -8.71 15.86
CA SER A 169 26.71 -7.63 15.52
C SER A 169 26.01 -6.28 15.33
N ARG A 170 24.74 -6.27 14.89
CA ARG A 170 23.96 -5.05 14.69
C ARG A 170 23.53 -4.38 15.98
N LEU A 171 23.28 -5.17 17.02
CA LEU A 171 22.99 -4.66 18.37
C LEU A 171 24.28 -4.09 18.98
N ALA A 172 25.40 -4.80 18.82
CA ALA A 172 26.69 -4.37 19.32
C ALA A 172 27.22 -3.09 18.65
N ASP A 173 26.83 -2.83 17.39
CA ASP A 173 27.17 -1.62 16.63
C ASP A 173 26.12 -0.50 16.79
N TYR A 174 25.12 -0.67 17.64
CA TYR A 174 24.00 0.28 17.86
C TYR A 174 23.25 0.69 16.59
N ARG A 175 23.25 -0.18 15.57
CA ARG A 175 22.59 0.08 14.28
C ARG A 175 21.11 -0.22 14.29
N HIS A 176 20.68 -1.09 15.20
CA HIS A 176 19.35 -1.67 15.25
C HIS A 176 18.94 -1.97 16.70
N ASP A 177 17.64 -1.87 16.96
CA ASP A 177 17.01 -2.38 18.18
C ASP A 177 16.88 -3.92 18.10
N LEU A 178 16.69 -4.57 19.25
CA LEU A 178 16.39 -6.00 19.35
C LEU A 178 15.19 -6.39 18.49
N TYR A 179 14.15 -5.56 18.44
CA TYR A 179 12.97 -5.82 17.61
C TYR A 179 13.31 -5.85 16.12
N ASP A 180 14.12 -4.89 15.64
CA ASP A 180 14.53 -4.82 14.24
C ASP A 180 15.31 -6.08 13.83
N VAL A 181 16.20 -6.54 14.71
CA VAL A 181 17.02 -7.73 14.49
C VAL A 181 16.17 -8.99 14.52
N SER A 182 15.29 -9.14 15.52
CA SER A 182 14.45 -10.33 15.70
C SER A 182 13.43 -10.50 14.57
N CYS A 183 12.74 -9.43 14.18
CA CYS A 183 11.82 -9.44 13.04
C CYS A 183 12.57 -9.70 11.72
N GLY A 184 13.76 -9.12 11.55
CA GLY A 184 14.63 -9.41 10.41
C GLY A 184 15.03 -10.89 10.34
N SER A 185 15.45 -11.47 11.46
CA SER A 185 15.80 -12.91 11.56
C SER A 185 14.62 -13.80 11.19
N LEU A 186 13.44 -13.50 11.76
CA LEU A 186 12.22 -14.25 11.52
C LEU A 186 11.81 -14.18 10.04
N LEU A 187 11.83 -12.99 9.45
CA LEU A 187 11.54 -12.79 8.04
C LEU A 187 12.50 -13.61 7.16
N GLY A 188 13.80 -13.55 7.43
CA GLY A 188 14.80 -14.35 6.72
C GLY A 188 14.55 -15.86 6.83
N LEU A 189 14.25 -16.37 8.03
CA LEU A 189 13.94 -17.78 8.25
C LEU A 189 12.66 -18.23 7.57
N VAL A 190 11.59 -17.42 7.60
CA VAL A 190 10.33 -17.72 6.92
C VAL A 190 10.55 -17.79 5.41
N VAL A 191 11.29 -16.85 4.84
CA VAL A 191 11.64 -16.85 3.41
C VAL A 191 12.49 -18.07 3.05
N ALA A 192 13.50 -18.41 3.87
CA ALA A 192 14.31 -19.61 3.66
C ALA A 192 13.47 -20.89 3.72
N TYR A 193 12.63 -21.03 4.74
CA TYR A 193 11.77 -22.19 4.93
C TYR A 193 10.77 -22.35 3.79
N THR A 194 10.05 -21.29 3.44
CA THR A 194 9.06 -21.34 2.35
C THR A 194 9.72 -21.65 1.00
N THR A 195 10.90 -21.06 0.72
CA THR A 195 11.67 -21.35 -0.49
C THR A 195 12.15 -22.79 -0.53
N TYR A 196 12.64 -23.31 0.60
CA TYR A 196 13.03 -24.71 0.71
C TYR A 196 11.83 -25.65 0.48
N ARG A 197 10.70 -25.38 1.15
CA ARG A 197 9.49 -26.23 1.07
C ARG A 197 8.81 -26.20 -0.30
N ARG A 198 8.99 -25.13 -1.07
CA ARG A 198 8.54 -25.04 -2.47
C ARG A 198 9.13 -26.17 -3.31
N ASP A 199 10.43 -26.42 -3.11
CA ASP A 199 11.21 -27.29 -3.99
C ASP A 199 11.52 -28.65 -3.36
N TYR A 200 11.54 -28.75 -2.03
CA TYR A 200 11.89 -29.94 -1.25
C TYR A 200 10.77 -30.41 -0.33
N ARG A 201 10.76 -31.71 -0.07
CA ARG A 201 9.84 -32.39 0.86
C ARG A 201 10.08 -31.97 2.32
N PRO A 202 9.13 -32.23 3.25
CA PRO A 202 9.33 -31.92 4.65
C PRO A 202 10.59 -32.60 5.19
N LEU A 203 11.28 -31.97 6.15
CA LEU A 203 12.53 -32.51 6.70
C LEU A 203 12.35 -33.84 7.46
N THR A 204 11.12 -34.18 7.85
CA THR A 204 10.74 -35.47 8.45
C THR A 204 10.45 -36.55 7.43
N HIS A 205 10.29 -36.21 6.15
CA HIS A 205 9.99 -37.16 5.09
C HIS A 205 11.23 -38.04 4.79
N PRO A 206 11.07 -39.35 4.49
CA PRO A 206 12.20 -40.23 4.19
C PRO A 206 13.08 -39.71 3.05
N GLU A 207 12.48 -39.14 2.01
CA GLU A 207 13.20 -38.57 0.85
C GLU A 207 13.41 -37.05 0.97
N CYS A 208 13.62 -36.51 2.18
CA CYS A 208 13.80 -35.08 2.41
C CYS A 208 15.00 -34.45 1.69
N ASP A 209 15.96 -35.26 1.27
CA ASP A 209 17.14 -34.84 0.52
C ASP A 209 16.87 -34.65 -0.98
N THR A 210 15.70 -35.06 -1.48
CA THR A 210 15.31 -34.99 -2.90
C THR A 210 14.27 -33.91 -3.17
N PRO A 211 14.42 -33.13 -4.26
CA PRO A 211 13.41 -32.17 -4.67
C PRO A 211 12.18 -32.87 -5.26
N TYR A 212 11.05 -32.17 -5.31
CA TYR A 212 9.87 -32.66 -6.01
C TYR A 212 10.16 -32.92 -7.50
N PRO A 213 9.60 -33.99 -8.11
CA PRO A 213 9.81 -34.26 -9.54
C PRO A 213 9.18 -33.19 -10.42
N ARG A 214 9.61 -33.11 -11.69
CA ARG A 214 9.07 -32.11 -12.61
C ARG A 214 7.59 -32.36 -12.88
N ARG A 215 6.82 -31.29 -13.10
CA ARG A 215 5.38 -31.40 -13.43
C ARG A 215 5.13 -32.33 -14.63
N THR A 216 6.02 -32.34 -15.62
CA THR A 216 5.97 -33.27 -16.77
C THR A 216 6.23 -34.73 -16.40
N GLU A 217 7.07 -34.99 -15.40
CA GLU A 217 7.37 -36.34 -14.90
C GLU A 217 6.20 -36.88 -14.06
N TYR A 218 5.49 -36.00 -13.34
CA TYR A 218 4.21 -36.35 -12.71
C TYR A 218 3.15 -36.77 -13.74
N SER A 219 3.09 -36.08 -14.89
CA SER A 219 2.17 -36.42 -15.98
C SER A 219 2.43 -37.82 -16.55
N LEU A 220 3.69 -38.15 -16.80
CA LEU A 220 4.08 -39.46 -17.31
C LEU A 220 3.83 -40.57 -16.28
N ALA A 221 4.06 -40.32 -14.98
CA ALA A 221 3.85 -41.32 -13.94
C ALA A 221 2.37 -41.72 -13.77
N TRP A 222 1.42 -40.79 -13.92
CA TRP A 222 -0.01 -41.12 -13.87
C TRP A 222 -0.46 -41.89 -15.12
N GLU A 223 0.03 -41.52 -16.30
CA GLU A 223 -0.27 -42.26 -17.56
C GLU A 223 0.27 -43.69 -17.50
N THR A 224 1.47 -43.87 -16.96
CA THR A 224 2.09 -45.20 -16.84
C THR A 224 1.37 -46.07 -15.79
N THR A 225 0.86 -45.45 -14.72
CA THR A 225 0.12 -46.15 -13.66
C THR A 225 -1.31 -46.49 -14.10
N SER A 226 -1.97 -45.64 -14.90
CA SER A 226 -3.29 -45.94 -15.48
C SER A 226 -3.23 -47.05 -16.53
N CYS A 227 -2.11 -47.22 -17.23
CA CYS A 227 -1.89 -48.35 -18.14
C CYS A 227 -1.57 -49.67 -17.42
N GLN A 228 -1.23 -49.65 -16.12
CA GLN A 228 -0.90 -50.87 -15.35
C GLN A 228 -2.07 -51.39 -14.50
N SER A 229 -3.08 -50.58 -14.21
CA SER A 229 -4.35 -51.05 -13.64
C SER A 229 -5.32 -51.44 -14.77
N GLY A 230 -5.24 -52.69 -15.24
CA GLY A 230 -6.24 -53.25 -16.14
C GLY A 230 -7.63 -53.16 -15.50
N ALA A 231 -8.53 -52.40 -16.13
CA ALA A 231 -9.95 -52.47 -15.83
C ALA A 231 -10.50 -53.83 -16.31
N PRO A 232 -11.36 -54.53 -15.54
CA PRO A 232 -12.01 -55.73 -16.04
C PRO A 232 -12.99 -55.36 -17.17
N GLU A 233 -12.95 -56.13 -18.25
CA GLU A 233 -13.84 -56.05 -19.42
C GLU A 233 -15.31 -55.89 -18.98
N ARG A 234 -15.98 -54.85 -19.48
CA ARG A 234 -17.44 -54.82 -19.59
C ARG A 234 -17.82 -55.17 -21.02
N GLU A 235 -18.72 -56.14 -21.15
CA GLU A 235 -19.36 -56.56 -22.40
C GLU A 235 -19.99 -55.39 -23.17
N PRO A 236 -20.12 -55.49 -24.51
CA PRO A 236 -20.62 -54.41 -25.33
C PRO A 236 -22.15 -54.41 -25.34
N ALA A 237 -22.76 -53.27 -25.00
CA ALA A 237 -24.16 -53.01 -25.30
C ALA A 237 -24.28 -52.34 -26.68
N PRO A 238 -25.13 -52.84 -27.60
CA PRO A 238 -25.46 -52.11 -28.81
C PRO A 238 -26.65 -51.15 -28.57
N GLU A 239 -26.45 -49.95 -29.09
CA GLU A 239 -27.34 -49.16 -29.95
C GLU A 239 -28.80 -48.90 -29.53
N ASN A 240 -29.08 -47.62 -29.24
CA ASN A 240 -30.15 -46.91 -29.95
C ASN A 240 -29.91 -45.39 -29.98
N LEU A 241 -29.71 -44.90 -31.22
CA LEU A 241 -30.06 -43.62 -31.85
C LEU A 241 -29.81 -42.28 -31.10
N GLN A 242 -28.90 -41.42 -31.58
CA GLN A 242 -29.08 -40.37 -32.65
C GLN A 242 -29.97 -39.21 -32.15
N ASP A 243 -29.63 -37.92 -32.19
CA ASP A 243 -28.82 -37.08 -33.09
C ASP A 243 -28.55 -35.72 -32.34
N VAL A 244 -27.34 -35.13 -32.39
CA VAL A 244 -26.89 -33.99 -33.24
C VAL A 244 -27.00 -32.58 -32.58
N GLU A 245 -25.84 -31.90 -32.64
CA GLU A 245 -25.49 -30.46 -32.69
C GLU A 245 -25.67 -29.44 -31.54
N LEU A 246 -24.50 -28.84 -31.24
CA LEU A 246 -24.12 -27.41 -31.22
C LEU A 246 -25.03 -26.30 -30.63
N LEU A 247 -24.32 -25.44 -29.90
CA LEU A 247 -24.46 -23.97 -29.76
C LEU A 247 -25.43 -23.40 -28.69
N GLU A 248 -24.76 -22.72 -27.75
CA GLU A 248 -25.01 -21.35 -27.28
C GLU A 248 -26.30 -20.94 -26.58
N THR A 249 -26.09 -20.13 -25.53
CA THR A 249 -26.97 -19.07 -24.99
C THR A 249 -28.21 -19.61 -24.27
N SER A 250 -28.86 -18.98 -23.30
CA SER A 250 -28.72 -17.79 -22.47
C SER A 250 -30.04 -17.74 -21.69
N HIS A 251 -30.10 -17.02 -20.56
CA HIS A 251 -31.34 -16.47 -20.01
C HIS A 251 -32.36 -17.53 -19.46
N VAL A 252 -33.18 -17.32 -18.43
CA VAL A 252 -33.62 -16.12 -17.72
C VAL A 252 -34.35 -16.58 -16.44
N ASN A 253 -34.20 -15.79 -15.36
CA ASN A 253 -35.18 -15.44 -14.32
C ASN A 253 -35.80 -16.55 -13.43
N ASN A 254 -35.55 -16.48 -12.11
CA ASN A 254 -36.40 -15.86 -11.06
C ASN A 254 -37.51 -16.84 -10.59
N ASP A 255 -37.90 -16.96 -9.33
CA ASP A 255 -37.92 -16.04 -8.20
C ASP A 255 -37.96 -16.82 -6.87
N HIS A 256 -37.50 -16.14 -5.81
CA HIS A 256 -37.92 -16.20 -4.40
C HIS A 256 -37.82 -17.53 -3.60
N ALA A 257 -37.55 -17.56 -2.30
CA ALA A 257 -36.97 -16.64 -1.30
C ALA A 257 -36.95 -17.41 0.04
N SER A 258 -36.08 -16.96 0.95
CA SER A 258 -36.26 -16.92 2.42
C SER A 258 -35.42 -17.86 3.30
N GLY A 259 -34.74 -17.23 4.26
CA GLY A 259 -34.20 -17.78 5.52
C GLY A 259 -32.67 -17.82 5.55
N ARG A 260 -31.96 -16.80 6.05
CA ARG A 260 -31.58 -16.59 7.48
C ARG A 260 -30.94 -17.82 8.13
N ASP A 261 -29.85 -17.80 8.89
CA ASP A 261 -28.91 -16.78 9.38
C ASP A 261 -27.66 -17.57 9.86
N ASP A 262 -26.50 -16.91 9.78
CA ASP A 262 -25.39 -16.89 10.73
C ASP A 262 -24.71 -18.19 11.22
N ILE A 263 -23.47 -18.36 10.77
CA ILE A 263 -22.46 -19.25 11.38
C ILE A 263 -21.59 -18.40 12.30
N GLU A 264 -21.76 -18.60 13.61
CA GLU A 264 -20.89 -18.05 14.64
C GLU A 264 -19.87 -19.11 15.10
N LEU A 265 -18.60 -18.70 15.14
CA LEU A 265 -17.47 -19.48 15.67
C LEU A 265 -17.51 -19.45 17.20
N GLY A 266 -17.67 -20.61 17.85
CA GLY A 266 -17.55 -20.80 19.29
C GLY A 266 -16.35 -21.68 19.66
N TYR A 267 -15.46 -21.12 20.46
CA TYR A 267 -14.24 -21.72 21.01
C TYR A 267 -14.50 -22.27 22.43
N PHE A 268 -13.60 -23.14 22.91
CA PHE A 268 -13.31 -23.55 24.31
C PHE A 268 -14.06 -24.74 24.97
N ILE A 269 -13.25 -25.76 25.33
CA ILE A 269 -13.10 -26.48 26.63
C ILE A 269 -14.39 -27.02 27.30
N ASP A 270 -14.57 -28.32 27.61
CA ASP A 270 -13.87 -29.04 28.69
C ASP A 270 -14.16 -30.57 28.70
N ARG A 271 -13.41 -31.27 29.56
CA ARG A 271 -13.34 -32.72 29.81
C ARG A 271 -14.57 -33.31 30.59
N PRO A 272 -14.62 -34.65 30.86
CA PRO A 272 -15.81 -35.54 30.84
C PRO A 272 -16.51 -35.77 32.20
N PRO A 273 -17.59 -36.59 32.24
CA PRO A 273 -17.55 -37.90 32.94
C PRO A 273 -18.36 -38.99 32.19
N LYS A 274 -18.00 -40.27 32.11
CA LYS A 274 -17.91 -41.39 33.09
C LYS A 274 -19.25 -41.86 33.70
N ASP A 275 -19.37 -43.20 33.70
CA ASP A 275 -20.29 -44.11 34.43
C ASP A 275 -21.57 -44.52 33.67
N ASP A 276 -22.04 -45.78 33.67
CA ASP A 276 -21.48 -47.12 33.92
C ASP A 276 -22.58 -48.16 33.50
N VAL A 277 -22.26 -49.47 33.55
CA VAL A 277 -23.17 -50.65 33.65
C VAL A 277 -23.54 -51.48 32.38
N MET A 278 -22.81 -52.62 32.23
CA MET A 278 -23.23 -54.06 32.08
C MET A 278 -24.52 -54.42 31.29
N ARG A 279 -24.69 -55.49 30.49
CA ARG A 279 -24.09 -56.82 30.21
C ARG A 279 -24.88 -57.35 28.96
N THR A 280 -24.34 -58.08 27.97
CA THR A 280 -24.34 -59.57 27.92
C THR A 280 -23.65 -60.13 26.64
N GLN A 281 -23.27 -61.39 26.77
CA GLN A 281 -22.48 -62.33 25.96
C GLN A 281 -22.77 -62.44 24.44
N SER A 282 -21.71 -62.60 23.62
CA SER A 282 -21.34 -63.88 22.96
C SER A 282 -20.19 -63.70 21.94
N ARG A 283 -19.27 -64.66 21.92
CA ARG A 283 -18.19 -64.88 20.91
C ARG A 283 -18.62 -66.08 20.04
N PRO A 284 -17.89 -66.49 18.97
CA PRO A 284 -16.91 -65.78 18.11
C PRO A 284 -17.09 -66.07 16.60
N SER A 285 -16.38 -65.36 15.71
CA SER A 285 -15.83 -65.96 14.47
C SER A 285 -14.77 -65.05 13.84
N ARG A 286 -13.53 -65.54 13.80
CA ARG A 286 -12.43 -65.03 12.98
C ARG A 286 -12.52 -65.70 11.61
N ARG A 287 -12.39 -64.94 10.53
CA ARG A 287 -11.86 -65.46 9.26
C ARG A 287 -10.86 -64.48 8.67
N SER A 288 -9.61 -64.93 8.64
CA SER A 288 -8.46 -64.33 7.98
C SER A 288 -8.45 -64.69 6.50
N LEU A 289 -8.23 -63.72 5.62
CA LEU A 289 -7.89 -63.96 4.22
C LEU A 289 -6.39 -63.71 4.01
N LYS A 290 -5.71 -64.80 3.63
CA LYS A 290 -4.29 -64.89 3.27
C LYS A 290 -4.03 -64.14 1.97
N LEU A 291 -2.88 -63.45 1.88
CA LEU A 291 -2.27 -63.10 0.60
C LEU A 291 -1.05 -64.00 0.38
N GLN A 292 -1.05 -64.72 -0.75
CA GLN A 292 -0.01 -65.66 -1.17
C GLN A 292 1.21 -64.93 -1.70
N ILE A 293 2.39 -65.40 -1.27
CA ILE A 293 3.70 -65.09 -1.83
C ILE A 293 4.01 -66.19 -2.86
N PRO A 294 4.52 -65.88 -4.08
CA PRO A 294 5.06 -66.91 -4.95
C PRO A 294 6.52 -67.20 -4.57
N GLU A 295 6.79 -68.44 -4.17
CA GLU A 295 8.12 -69.03 -4.11
C GLU A 295 8.55 -69.48 -5.52
N ASN A 296 9.80 -69.26 -5.87
CA ASN A 296 10.51 -70.08 -6.85
C ASN A 296 11.88 -70.47 -6.24
N PRO A 297 12.25 -71.76 -6.18
CA PRO A 297 13.45 -72.20 -5.48
C PRO A 297 14.66 -72.33 -6.42
N SER A 298 15.83 -72.49 -5.79
CA SER A 298 17.13 -72.90 -6.34
C SER A 298 18.08 -71.82 -6.86
N ALA A 299 18.99 -71.38 -5.99
CA ALA A 299 20.44 -71.40 -6.24
C ALA A 299 21.18 -71.15 -4.93
N HIS A 300 21.84 -72.20 -4.43
CA HIS A 300 22.83 -72.14 -3.36
C HIS A 300 24.00 -71.23 -3.77
N GLU A 301 24.36 -70.23 -2.96
CA GLU A 301 25.77 -69.87 -2.77
C GLU A 301 26.01 -68.98 -1.52
N ARG A 302 26.30 -69.69 -0.43
CA ARG A 302 27.41 -69.48 0.51
C ARG A 302 27.87 -68.03 0.78
N PHE A 303 27.44 -67.50 1.94
CA PHE A 303 28.09 -66.38 2.62
C PHE A 303 29.58 -66.67 2.86
N SER A 304 30.46 -65.81 2.36
CA SER A 304 31.87 -65.75 2.77
C SER A 304 32.29 -64.30 3.03
N ARG A 305 32.45 -63.97 4.30
CA ARG A 305 33.21 -62.81 4.77
C ARG A 305 34.69 -63.04 4.43
N LYS A 306 35.30 -62.22 3.57
CA LYS A 306 36.71 -61.82 3.71
C LYS A 306 36.92 -60.38 3.22
N SER A 307 37.29 -59.53 4.16
CA SER A 307 37.98 -58.27 3.96
C SER A 307 39.35 -58.51 3.30
N VAL A 308 39.62 -57.89 2.15
CA VAL A 308 41.00 -57.62 1.72
C VAL A 308 41.03 -56.27 0.98
N TRP A 309 41.81 -55.37 1.55
CA TRP A 309 42.24 -54.09 1.00
C TRP A 309 43.26 -54.34 -0.11
N VAL A 310 43.03 -53.90 -1.36
CA VAL A 310 44.11 -53.67 -2.33
C VAL A 310 43.77 -52.44 -3.18
N GLY A 311 44.42 -51.32 -2.85
CA GLY A 311 44.51 -50.18 -3.73
C GLY A 311 45.49 -50.47 -4.86
N ARG A 312 45.04 -50.28 -6.10
CA ARG A 312 45.79 -49.91 -7.32
C ARG A 312 44.84 -50.15 -8.51
N HIS A 313 44.09 -49.13 -8.94
CA HIS A 313 43.57 -48.96 -10.32
C HIS A 313 42.67 -47.70 -10.46
N VAL A 314 43.04 -46.58 -9.81
CA VAL A 314 42.27 -45.32 -9.92
C VAL A 314 42.74 -44.46 -11.11
N ALA A 315 43.99 -44.63 -11.59
CA ALA A 315 44.55 -43.77 -12.63
C ALA A 315 44.07 -44.08 -14.07
N SER A 316 43.65 -45.31 -14.39
CA SER A 316 43.28 -45.69 -15.77
C SER A 316 41.80 -45.53 -16.11
N ARG A 317 40.91 -45.37 -15.11
CA ARG A 317 39.49 -45.01 -15.32
C ARG A 317 39.26 -43.50 -15.46
N PHE A 318 40.18 -42.68 -14.93
CA PHE A 318 40.08 -41.21 -14.99
C PHE A 318 40.27 -40.64 -16.40
N ARG A 319 40.98 -41.34 -17.29
CA ARG A 319 41.23 -40.89 -18.68
C ARG A 319 40.13 -41.28 -19.67
N ARG A 320 39.27 -42.24 -19.32
CA ARG A 320 38.18 -42.74 -20.20
C ARG A 320 36.80 -42.14 -19.90
N LEU A 321 36.63 -41.47 -18.77
CA LEU A 321 35.36 -40.81 -18.39
C LEU A 321 35.32 -39.31 -18.67
N THR A 322 36.46 -38.69 -19.02
CA THR A 322 36.56 -37.26 -19.34
C THR A 322 35.95 -36.89 -20.70
N ILE A 323 35.58 -37.85 -21.55
CA ILE A 323 35.15 -37.59 -22.94
C ILE A 323 33.65 -37.83 -23.20
N ARG A 324 32.86 -38.35 -22.24
CA ARG A 324 31.42 -38.63 -22.49
C ARG A 324 30.40 -37.91 -21.62
N GLY A 325 30.80 -37.23 -20.53
CA GLY A 325 29.87 -36.50 -19.64
C GLY A 325 29.78 -34.98 -19.86
N ALA A 326 30.65 -34.40 -20.68
CA ALA A 326 30.84 -32.94 -20.77
C ALA A 326 29.99 -32.24 -21.84
N LYS A 327 28.84 -32.80 -22.27
CA LYS A 327 28.01 -32.16 -23.32
C LYS A 327 27.00 -31.13 -22.78
N ASN A 328 26.71 -31.11 -21.48
CA ASN A 328 25.67 -30.22 -20.92
C ASN A 328 26.15 -29.24 -19.84
N PHE A 329 27.42 -29.30 -19.41
CA PHE A 329 27.96 -28.34 -18.44
C PHE A 329 28.70 -27.22 -19.18
N SER A 330 27.96 -26.18 -19.56
CA SER A 330 28.53 -24.98 -20.18
C SER A 330 28.76 -23.92 -19.09
N PRO A 331 30.01 -23.59 -18.73
CA PRO A 331 30.29 -22.51 -17.79
C PRO A 331 29.71 -21.17 -18.28
N LEU A 332 29.56 -21.01 -19.60
CA LEU A 332 28.88 -19.86 -20.22
C LEU A 332 27.39 -19.78 -19.82
N LYS A 333 26.66 -20.90 -19.73
CA LYS A 333 25.26 -20.89 -19.30
C LYS A 333 25.10 -20.49 -17.83
N VAL A 334 26.05 -20.88 -16.97
CA VAL A 334 26.09 -20.49 -15.55
C VAL A 334 26.46 -19.00 -15.42
N ALA A 335 27.43 -18.52 -16.19
CA ALA A 335 27.81 -17.11 -16.22
C ALA A 335 26.67 -16.21 -16.74
N LEU A 336 25.94 -16.65 -17.78
CA LEU A 336 24.80 -15.91 -18.34
C LEU A 336 23.59 -15.86 -17.38
N THR A 337 23.37 -16.91 -16.58
CA THR A 337 22.33 -16.87 -15.54
C THR A 337 22.72 -15.96 -14.38
N LEU A 338 24.00 -15.94 -13.98
CA LEU A 338 24.51 -14.99 -12.98
C LEU A 338 24.42 -13.53 -13.47
N LEU A 339 24.77 -13.27 -14.74
CA LEU A 339 24.61 -11.96 -15.38
C LEU A 339 23.15 -11.53 -15.48
N GLY A 340 22.24 -12.44 -15.83
CA GLY A 340 20.80 -12.16 -15.85
C GLY A 340 20.22 -11.80 -14.48
N VAL A 341 20.77 -12.37 -13.40
CA VAL A 341 20.38 -12.05 -12.01
C VAL A 341 20.95 -10.70 -11.56
N VAL A 342 22.20 -10.37 -11.90
CA VAL A 342 22.78 -9.04 -11.64
C VAL A 342 22.04 -7.95 -12.42
N GLN A 343 21.70 -8.21 -13.68
CA GLN A 343 20.87 -7.33 -14.49
C GLN A 343 19.45 -7.20 -13.91
N GLY A 344 18.87 -8.30 -13.40
CA GLY A 344 17.57 -8.28 -12.72
C GLY A 344 17.58 -7.44 -11.43
N LEU A 345 18.65 -7.56 -10.63
CA LEU A 345 18.85 -6.76 -9.41
C LEU A 345 19.03 -5.27 -9.72
N SER A 346 19.80 -4.94 -10.76
CA SER A 346 19.99 -3.55 -11.21
C SER A 346 18.71 -2.96 -11.78
N SER A 347 18.01 -3.69 -12.65
CA SER A 347 16.74 -3.26 -13.24
C SER A 347 15.63 -3.13 -12.20
N LEU A 348 15.68 -3.91 -11.11
CA LEU A 348 14.73 -3.78 -10.01
C LEU A 348 15.05 -2.59 -9.11
N ASN A 349 16.33 -2.25 -8.87
CA ASN A 349 16.68 -1.01 -8.16
C ASN A 349 16.17 0.23 -8.91
N SER A 350 16.34 0.25 -10.24
CA SER A 350 15.79 1.31 -11.10
C SER A 350 14.26 1.28 -11.20
N LEU A 351 13.63 0.10 -11.17
CA LEU A 351 12.17 -0.03 -11.12
C LEU A 351 11.61 0.38 -9.74
N LEU A 352 12.36 0.17 -8.65
CA LEU A 352 12.00 0.60 -7.30
C LEU A 352 12.14 2.12 -7.13
N GLU A 353 13.15 2.73 -7.74
CA GLU A 353 13.26 4.20 -7.86
C GLU A 353 12.11 4.78 -8.70
N ALA A 354 11.64 4.06 -9.73
CA ALA A 354 10.50 4.46 -10.54
C ALA A 354 9.13 4.17 -9.89
N LEU A 355 9.02 3.19 -8.99
CA LEU A 355 7.79 2.81 -8.28
C LEU A 355 7.59 3.58 -6.97
N PHE A 356 8.66 4.11 -6.37
CA PHE A 356 8.64 4.95 -5.16
C PHE A 356 9.45 6.24 -5.35
N PRO A 357 9.09 7.12 -6.30
CA PRO A 357 9.74 8.43 -6.43
C PRO A 357 9.56 9.29 -5.16
N ASP A 358 8.40 9.15 -4.50
CA ASP A 358 7.92 10.10 -3.48
C ASP A 358 8.44 9.83 -2.05
N GLY A 359 9.28 8.80 -1.85
CA GLY A 359 9.88 8.51 -0.54
C GLY A 359 11.04 9.44 -0.16
N LEU A 360 11.56 10.22 -1.11
CA LEU A 360 12.72 11.10 -0.94
C LEU A 360 12.39 12.60 -1.09
N ASP A 361 11.32 12.95 -1.81
CA ASP A 361 10.90 14.36 -1.94
C ASP A 361 10.23 14.91 -0.67
N LEU A 362 9.71 14.03 0.20
CA LEU A 362 9.13 14.44 1.49
C LEU A 362 10.18 14.88 2.54
N ILE A 363 11.47 14.62 2.31
CA ILE A 363 12.55 14.88 3.28
C ILE A 363 13.65 15.79 2.70
N SER A 364 13.70 15.99 1.37
CA SER A 364 14.82 16.69 0.71
C SER A 364 14.45 17.84 -0.22
N GLY A 365 13.26 18.43 -0.10
CA GLY A 365 12.97 19.71 -0.75
C GLY A 365 13.93 20.80 -0.26
N PRO A 366 14.74 21.44 -1.12
CA PRO A 366 15.56 22.56 -0.70
C PRO A 366 14.66 23.71 -0.23
N PHE A 367 15.01 24.29 0.93
CA PHE A 367 14.44 25.54 1.41
C PHE A 367 14.70 26.64 0.39
N LYS A 368 13.66 26.97 -0.39
CA LYS A 368 13.52 28.31 -0.95
C LYS A 368 12.46 29.01 -0.10
N PRO A 369 12.71 30.25 0.38
CA PRO A 369 11.60 31.08 0.86
C PRO A 369 10.54 31.17 -0.26
N PRO A 370 9.26 31.39 0.05
CA PRO A 370 8.26 31.62 -0.98
C PRO A 370 8.78 32.72 -1.90
N LEU A 371 9.02 32.35 -3.16
CA LEU A 371 9.55 33.26 -4.15
C LEU A 371 8.48 34.35 -4.34
N ARG A 372 8.75 35.56 -3.85
CA ARG A 372 8.11 36.76 -4.38
C ARG A 372 8.56 36.86 -5.83
N LEU A 373 7.63 36.49 -6.71
CA LEU A 373 7.83 36.55 -8.15
C LEU A 373 8.07 38.01 -8.55
N GLU A 374 9.25 38.34 -9.09
CA GLU A 374 9.50 39.65 -9.70
C GLU A 374 8.54 39.86 -10.89
N ASP A 375 8.18 41.11 -11.18
CA ASP A 375 7.08 41.56 -12.06
C ASP A 375 6.97 40.91 -13.46
N GLY A 376 8.00 40.21 -13.96
CA GLY A 376 7.96 39.45 -15.23
C GLY A 376 7.69 37.94 -15.09
N SER A 377 7.51 37.43 -13.88
CA SER A 377 7.39 35.99 -13.60
C SER A 377 5.96 35.53 -13.27
N LEU A 378 5.06 36.45 -12.90
CA LEU A 378 3.62 36.20 -12.77
C LEU A 378 2.93 35.96 -14.12
N GLU A 379 3.33 36.67 -15.18
CA GLU A 379 2.78 36.45 -16.53
C GLU A 379 3.05 35.02 -17.01
N ARG A 380 4.27 34.51 -16.76
CA ARG A 380 4.65 33.14 -17.11
C ARG A 380 3.95 32.07 -16.26
N LEU A 381 3.42 32.43 -15.09
CA LEU A 381 2.74 31.49 -14.20
C LEU A 381 1.45 30.98 -14.82
N THR A 382 0.73 31.85 -15.52
CA THR A 382 -0.63 31.59 -16.03
C THR A 382 -0.67 31.58 -17.57
N ALA A 383 0.35 32.10 -18.25
CA ALA A 383 0.44 32.09 -19.71
C ALA A 383 0.39 30.66 -20.28
N GLY A 384 -0.65 30.38 -21.06
CA GLY A 384 -0.84 29.09 -21.73
C GLY A 384 -1.36 27.97 -20.82
N VAL A 385 -1.68 28.27 -19.55
CA VAL A 385 -2.25 27.28 -18.64
C VAL A 385 -3.77 27.24 -18.81
N GLN A 386 -4.28 26.08 -19.19
CA GLN A 386 -5.72 25.84 -19.31
C GLN A 386 -6.27 25.35 -17.97
N PRO A 387 -7.32 26.01 -17.41
CA PRO A 387 -7.93 25.53 -16.20
C PRO A 387 -8.58 24.16 -16.39
N ILE A 388 -8.40 23.30 -15.41
CA ILE A 388 -8.98 21.97 -15.32
C ILE A 388 -9.67 21.82 -13.96
N MET A 389 -10.78 21.10 -13.95
CA MET A 389 -11.61 20.90 -12.75
C MET A 389 -11.00 19.88 -11.79
N CYS A 390 -9.81 20.20 -11.29
CA CYS A 390 -9.16 19.48 -10.22
C CYS A 390 -9.06 20.28 -8.93
N HIS A 391 -9.03 19.51 -7.85
CA HIS A 391 -8.80 20.00 -6.51
C HIS A 391 -7.43 19.50 -6.05
N SER A 392 -6.51 20.42 -5.86
CA SER A 392 -5.18 20.18 -5.34
C SER A 392 -5.27 20.00 -3.83
N HIS A 393 -5.39 18.74 -3.41
CA HIS A 393 -5.62 18.33 -2.02
C HIS A 393 -4.28 18.27 -1.29
N ASN A 394 -4.23 18.77 -0.04
CA ASN A 394 -3.02 18.85 0.78
C ASN A 394 -1.78 19.48 0.10
N ASP A 395 -1.98 20.49 -0.74
CA ASP A 395 -0.92 21.10 -1.55
C ASP A 395 0.18 21.80 -0.73
N TYR A 396 -0.07 22.07 0.56
CA TYR A 396 0.92 22.56 1.52
C TYR A 396 2.07 21.58 1.82
N PHE A 397 2.07 20.33 1.32
CA PHE A 397 3.29 19.51 1.31
C PHE A 397 4.31 19.98 0.26
N HIS A 398 3.88 20.72 -0.76
CA HIS A 398 4.75 21.27 -1.77
C HIS A 398 5.47 22.54 -1.29
N ALA A 399 6.60 22.83 -1.95
CA ALA A 399 7.37 24.05 -1.70
C ALA A 399 6.61 25.32 -2.09
N GLU A 400 5.76 25.25 -3.13
CA GLU A 400 4.93 26.35 -3.63
C GLU A 400 3.49 25.84 -3.87
N PRO A 401 2.64 25.75 -2.82
CA PRO A 401 1.33 25.08 -2.89
C PRO A 401 0.43 25.64 -4.01
N LEU A 402 0.13 26.94 -3.91
CA LEU A 402 -0.74 27.64 -4.85
C LEU A 402 -0.16 27.66 -6.27
N TYR A 403 1.12 28.01 -6.43
CA TYR A 403 1.73 28.12 -7.76
C TYR A 403 1.81 26.78 -8.49
N GLN A 404 2.07 25.67 -7.78
CA GLN A 404 2.08 24.35 -8.41
C GLN A 404 0.68 23.95 -8.88
N ALA A 405 -0.36 24.19 -8.06
CA ALA A 405 -1.74 23.96 -8.44
C ALA A 405 -2.14 24.79 -9.68
N ILE A 406 -1.79 26.10 -9.68
CA ILE A 406 -2.08 26.99 -10.81
C ILE A 406 -1.36 26.54 -12.07
N ARG A 407 -0.05 26.23 -12.03
CA ARG A 407 0.71 25.79 -13.22
C ARG A 407 0.15 24.50 -13.85
N ALA A 408 -0.44 23.64 -13.03
CA ALA A 408 -1.11 22.44 -13.49
C ALA A 408 -2.53 22.67 -14.01
N GLY A 409 -3.08 23.86 -13.78
CA GLY A 409 -4.42 24.26 -14.17
C GLY A 409 -5.50 23.95 -13.13
N CYS A 410 -5.18 23.49 -11.92
CA CYS A 410 -6.22 23.16 -10.94
C CYS A 410 -7.00 24.40 -10.50
N THR A 411 -8.33 24.36 -10.66
CA THR A 411 -9.24 25.45 -10.29
C THR A 411 -9.66 25.41 -8.84
N SER A 412 -9.13 24.49 -8.03
CA SER A 412 -9.35 24.46 -6.59
C SER A 412 -8.13 23.97 -5.80
N VAL A 413 -7.92 24.56 -4.61
CA VAL A 413 -6.84 24.26 -3.66
C VAL A 413 -7.40 24.15 -2.25
N GLU A 414 -6.65 23.57 -1.31
CA GLU A 414 -7.06 23.34 0.07
C GLU A 414 -6.05 23.86 1.10
N ALA A 415 -6.54 24.49 2.16
CA ALA A 415 -5.74 24.91 3.30
C ALA A 415 -6.33 24.37 4.61
N ASP A 416 -5.56 23.50 5.29
CA ASP A 416 -5.89 23.01 6.63
C ASP A 416 -5.50 24.04 7.70
N LEU A 417 -6.50 24.71 8.28
CA LEU A 417 -6.31 25.87 9.14
C LEU A 417 -6.21 25.51 10.63
N TRP A 418 -5.13 25.98 11.25
CA TRP A 418 -4.93 25.98 12.69
C TRP A 418 -4.82 27.41 13.19
N HIS A 419 -5.69 27.81 14.11
CA HIS A 419 -5.55 29.08 14.82
C HIS A 419 -4.58 28.92 16.01
N ILE A 420 -3.47 29.65 15.99
CA ILE A 420 -2.47 29.69 17.07
C ILE A 420 -2.01 31.13 17.28
N ASP A 421 -2.09 31.63 18.51
CA ASP A 421 -1.61 32.97 18.92
C ASP A 421 -2.10 34.13 18.02
N GLY A 422 -3.34 34.04 17.54
CA GLY A 422 -3.98 35.08 16.71
C GLY A 422 -3.69 34.99 15.21
N GLU A 423 -2.93 33.98 14.76
CA GLU A 423 -2.58 33.75 13.36
C GLU A 423 -3.16 32.42 12.83
N LEU A 424 -3.38 32.34 11.51
CA LEU A 424 -3.82 31.13 10.82
C LEU A 424 -2.65 30.44 10.12
N TYR A 425 -2.25 29.30 10.66
CA TYR A 425 -1.24 28.42 10.09
C TYR A 425 -1.86 27.35 9.21
N VAL A 426 -1.14 26.94 8.17
CA VAL A 426 -1.59 25.89 7.25
C VAL A 426 -0.78 24.62 7.46
N ALA A 427 -1.44 23.54 7.91
CA ALA A 427 -0.82 22.22 8.07
C ALA A 427 -1.85 21.10 8.23
N HIS A 428 -1.55 19.89 7.73
CA HIS A 428 -2.43 18.73 7.94
C HIS A 428 -2.58 18.30 9.41
N THR A 429 -1.49 18.42 10.17
CA THR A 429 -1.38 17.96 11.55
C THR A 429 -0.62 18.99 12.36
N ILE A 430 -0.89 19.04 13.68
CA ILE A 430 -0.19 19.94 14.62
C ILE A 430 1.34 19.90 14.44
N PRO A 431 2.00 18.72 14.31
CA PRO A 431 3.45 18.67 14.15
C PRO A 431 3.97 19.23 12.81
N GLY A 432 3.10 19.39 11.82
CA GLY A 432 3.41 20.00 10.51
C GLY A 432 3.34 21.52 10.50
N ILE A 433 2.89 22.16 11.59
CA ILE A 433 2.78 23.61 11.68
C ILE A 433 4.17 24.23 11.68
N ARG A 434 4.35 25.27 10.85
CA ARG A 434 5.59 26.01 10.74
C ARG A 434 5.32 27.51 10.76
N GLN A 435 6.18 28.26 11.46
CA GLN A 435 6.01 29.70 11.65
C GLN A 435 6.01 30.51 10.33
N ASP A 436 6.66 29.98 9.29
CA ASP A 436 6.75 30.60 7.95
C ASP A 436 5.55 30.28 7.04
N ARG A 437 4.63 29.42 7.47
CA ARG A 437 3.54 28.86 6.64
C ARG A 437 2.17 29.27 7.18
N THR A 438 1.78 30.48 6.82
CA THR A 438 0.47 31.05 7.17
C THR A 438 -0.49 31.02 5.98
N LEU A 439 -1.79 31.17 6.23
CA LEU A 439 -2.79 31.29 5.17
C LEU A 439 -2.48 32.46 4.24
N LYS A 440 -2.02 33.58 4.80
CA LYS A 440 -1.57 34.76 4.04
C LYS A 440 -0.39 34.44 3.14
N SER A 441 0.71 33.95 3.73
CA SER A 441 1.96 33.74 2.99
C SER A 441 1.87 32.68 1.91
N LEU A 442 1.02 31.66 2.08
CA LEU A 442 0.90 30.56 1.13
C LEU A 442 -0.20 30.73 0.09
N TYR A 443 -1.25 31.50 0.38
CA TYR A 443 -2.42 31.62 -0.51
C TYR A 443 -2.85 33.07 -0.71
N LEU A 444 -3.28 33.79 0.33
CA LEU A 444 -4.01 35.05 0.14
C LEU A 444 -3.15 36.16 -0.47
N ASP A 445 -1.92 36.36 0.02
CA ASP A 445 -1.02 37.38 -0.51
C ASP A 445 -0.66 37.07 -1.97
N GLN A 446 -0.40 35.79 -2.27
CA GLN A 446 -0.06 35.33 -3.61
C GLN A 446 -1.24 35.47 -4.60
N LEU A 447 -2.46 35.17 -4.15
CA LEU A 447 -3.68 35.38 -4.94
C LEU A 447 -3.90 36.85 -5.24
N GLN A 448 -3.71 37.70 -4.23
CA GLN A 448 -3.83 39.13 -4.41
C GLN A 448 -2.80 39.64 -5.43
N ASP A 449 -1.53 39.23 -5.32
CA ASP A 449 -0.47 39.63 -6.27
C ASP A 449 -0.82 39.21 -7.71
N ILE A 450 -1.34 37.98 -7.90
CA ILE A 450 -1.76 37.49 -9.22
C ILE A 450 -2.92 38.32 -9.79
N LEU A 451 -3.93 38.59 -8.98
CA LEU A 451 -5.14 39.28 -9.42
C LEU A 451 -4.89 40.77 -9.66
N ASP A 452 -4.13 41.42 -8.78
CA ASP A 452 -3.70 42.82 -8.94
C ASP A 452 -2.88 42.97 -10.23
N TYR A 453 -2.03 41.99 -10.57
CA TYR A 453 -1.30 41.96 -11.84
C TYR A 453 -2.24 41.82 -13.06
N GLN A 454 -3.17 40.86 -13.04
CA GLN A 454 -4.07 40.58 -14.18
C GLN A 454 -5.11 41.68 -14.42
N ASN A 455 -5.43 42.45 -13.38
CA ASN A 455 -6.38 43.55 -13.43
C ASN A 455 -5.70 44.92 -13.43
N ARG A 456 -4.38 44.97 -13.63
CA ARG A 456 -3.63 46.22 -13.70
C ARG A 456 -4.01 47.00 -14.97
N ILE A 457 -4.52 48.21 -14.78
CA ILE A 457 -4.81 49.13 -15.89
C ILE A 457 -3.56 49.97 -16.14
N PRO A 458 -2.98 49.93 -17.36
CA PRO A 458 -1.87 50.83 -17.69
C PRO A 458 -2.32 52.29 -17.62
N GLU A 459 -1.49 53.16 -17.02
CA GLU A 459 -1.81 54.57 -16.78
C GLU A 459 -2.26 55.33 -18.05
N PHE A 460 -1.82 54.88 -19.23
CA PHE A 460 -2.15 55.52 -20.50
C PHE A 460 -3.54 55.18 -21.07
N ILE A 461 -4.28 54.21 -20.50
CA ILE A 461 -5.59 53.77 -21.01
C ILE A 461 -6.77 54.49 -20.32
N GLY A 462 -6.55 55.12 -19.16
CA GLY A 462 -7.47 56.12 -18.56
C GLY A 462 -8.82 55.61 -18.02
N SER A 463 -9.36 54.48 -18.50
CA SER A 463 -10.53 53.82 -17.90
C SER A 463 -10.44 52.30 -17.97
N ALA A 464 -10.68 51.64 -16.83
CA ALA A 464 -10.83 50.20 -16.72
C ALA A 464 -12.04 49.69 -17.53
N SER A 465 -11.98 48.47 -18.05
CA SER A 465 -13.21 47.72 -18.28
C SER A 465 -13.78 47.29 -16.93
N ASP A 466 -15.11 47.22 -16.79
CA ASP A 466 -15.79 46.69 -15.59
C ASP A 466 -15.56 45.17 -15.40
N GLU A 467 -14.87 44.51 -16.34
CA GLU A 467 -14.64 43.07 -16.34
C GLU A 467 -13.40 42.73 -15.52
N VAL A 468 -13.62 42.08 -14.36
CA VAL A 468 -12.56 41.57 -13.49
C VAL A 468 -12.06 40.22 -14.00
N HIS A 469 -10.76 40.11 -14.24
CA HIS A 469 -10.08 38.89 -14.63
C HIS A 469 -9.71 38.03 -13.41
N GLY A 470 -9.94 36.72 -13.55
CA GLY A 470 -9.58 35.68 -12.59
C GLY A 470 -8.10 35.31 -12.60
N VAL A 471 -7.79 34.12 -12.09
CA VAL A 471 -6.40 33.63 -11.97
C VAL A 471 -5.87 33.09 -13.30
N PHE A 472 -6.72 32.57 -14.18
CA PHE A 472 -6.28 31.90 -15.41
C PHE A 472 -6.39 32.84 -16.61
N ALA A 473 -5.26 33.31 -17.13
CA ALA A 473 -5.26 34.20 -18.31
C ALA A 473 -5.93 33.57 -19.55
N ALA A 474 -5.92 32.24 -19.67
CA ALA A 474 -6.59 31.51 -20.75
C ALA A 474 -8.12 31.49 -20.64
N ASP A 475 -8.67 31.61 -19.42
CA ASP A 475 -10.09 31.72 -19.15
C ASP A 475 -10.32 32.68 -17.96
N PRO A 476 -10.39 34.00 -18.24
CA PRO A 476 -10.47 35.01 -17.18
C PRO A 476 -11.73 34.93 -16.31
N LYS A 477 -12.76 34.17 -16.72
CA LYS A 477 -14.01 34.01 -15.94
C LYS A 477 -13.95 32.84 -14.97
N GLN A 478 -12.93 31.98 -15.09
CA GLN A 478 -12.77 30.83 -14.23
C GLN A 478 -12.33 31.26 -12.82
N SER A 479 -13.22 31.10 -11.85
CA SER A 479 -12.94 31.31 -10.43
C SER A 479 -12.01 30.23 -9.87
N LEU A 480 -11.05 30.63 -9.02
CA LEU A 480 -10.25 29.70 -8.22
C LEU A 480 -10.94 29.47 -6.87
N THR A 481 -11.18 28.22 -6.51
CA THR A 481 -11.80 27.86 -5.23
C THR A 481 -10.76 27.55 -4.16
N LEU A 482 -10.70 28.34 -3.09
CA LEU A 482 -9.91 28.08 -1.89
C LEU A 482 -10.78 27.40 -0.84
N LEU A 483 -10.59 26.10 -0.66
CA LEU A 483 -11.21 25.32 0.40
C LEU A 483 -10.41 25.49 1.70
N VAL A 484 -11.06 25.84 2.79
CA VAL A 484 -10.44 26.03 4.10
C VAL A 484 -11.03 25.05 5.12
N ASP A 485 -10.21 24.15 5.63
CA ASP A 485 -10.60 23.11 6.58
C ASP A 485 -10.26 23.55 8.01
N PHE A 486 -11.28 23.67 8.87
CA PHE A 486 -11.12 24.16 10.24
C PHE A 486 -10.71 23.01 11.16
N LYS A 487 -9.48 23.03 11.69
CA LYS A 487 -8.93 21.93 12.51
C LYS A 487 -9.09 22.09 14.01
N ASN A 488 -9.20 23.32 14.52
CA ASN A 488 -9.35 23.60 15.96
C ASN A 488 -10.50 24.57 16.24
N ASP A 489 -10.29 25.63 17.02
CA ASP A 489 -11.36 26.53 17.49
C ASP A 489 -12.09 27.20 16.31
N PRO A 490 -13.36 26.84 16.03
CA PRO A 490 -14.05 27.32 14.85
C PRO A 490 -14.43 28.80 14.94
N THR A 491 -14.63 29.34 16.14
CA THR A 491 -14.98 30.76 16.32
C THR A 491 -13.77 31.63 16.06
N MET A 492 -12.61 31.23 16.59
CA MET A 492 -11.36 31.96 16.39
C MET A 492 -10.88 31.90 14.94
N ILE A 493 -10.96 30.72 14.31
CA ILE A 493 -10.66 30.60 12.87
C ILE A 493 -11.61 31.49 12.05
N TRP A 494 -12.92 31.45 12.31
CA TRP A 494 -13.89 32.25 11.56
C TRP A 494 -13.60 33.75 11.63
N HIS A 495 -13.38 34.26 12.85
CA HIS A 495 -13.07 35.68 13.06
C HIS A 495 -11.78 36.07 12.33
N ARG A 496 -10.70 35.28 12.48
CA ARG A 496 -9.42 35.60 11.87
C ARG A 496 -9.45 35.46 10.34
N LEU A 497 -10.15 34.45 9.81
CA LEU A 497 -10.33 34.26 8.37
C LEU A 497 -11.07 35.44 7.74
N SER A 498 -12.17 35.90 8.36
CA SER A 498 -12.94 37.05 7.88
C SER A 498 -12.11 38.34 7.81
N ALA A 499 -11.16 38.51 8.73
CA ALA A 499 -10.20 39.61 8.72
C ALA A 499 -9.12 39.41 7.63
N ASP A 500 -8.58 38.19 7.48
CA ASP A 500 -7.50 37.90 6.54
C ASP A 500 -7.94 38.00 5.07
N ILE A 501 -9.21 37.73 4.75
CA ILE A 501 -9.75 37.87 3.38
C ILE A 501 -10.18 39.31 3.03
N ALA A 502 -10.14 40.25 3.98
CA ALA A 502 -10.57 41.64 3.76
C ALA A 502 -9.90 42.33 2.56
N PRO A 503 -8.58 42.16 2.29
CA PRO A 503 -7.94 42.76 1.12
C PRO A 503 -8.53 42.31 -0.23
N LEU A 504 -8.99 41.05 -0.33
CA LEU A 504 -9.65 40.52 -1.51
C LEU A 504 -11.09 41.03 -1.62
N ARG A 505 -11.79 41.15 -0.49
CA ARG A 505 -13.14 41.73 -0.40
C ARG A 505 -13.17 43.17 -0.89
N GLU A 506 -12.24 44.00 -0.41
CA GLU A 506 -12.14 45.42 -0.77
C GLU A 506 -11.87 45.66 -2.26
N ARG A 507 -11.28 44.67 -2.95
CA ARG A 507 -11.01 44.68 -4.39
C ARG A 507 -12.12 44.05 -5.24
N ASN A 508 -13.20 43.59 -4.61
CA ASN A 508 -14.28 42.83 -5.27
C ASN A 508 -13.80 41.53 -5.95
N TYR A 509 -12.81 40.84 -5.37
CA TYR A 509 -12.28 39.59 -5.91
C TYR A 509 -12.98 38.34 -5.40
N LEU A 510 -13.83 38.46 -4.38
CA LEU A 510 -14.54 37.32 -3.78
C LEU A 510 -15.87 37.06 -4.49
N THR A 511 -16.19 35.78 -4.67
CA THR A 511 -17.57 35.33 -4.89
C THR A 511 -18.39 35.60 -3.64
N TYR A 512 -19.59 36.16 -3.78
CA TYR A 512 -20.45 36.47 -2.65
C TYR A 512 -21.93 36.25 -2.96
N PHE A 513 -22.74 36.09 -1.91
CA PHE A 513 -24.19 36.08 -1.95
C PHE A 513 -24.72 37.46 -1.55
N ASP A 514 -25.61 38.04 -2.35
CA ASP A 514 -26.14 39.41 -2.16
C ASP A 514 -27.50 39.49 -1.45
N GLY A 515 -27.95 38.36 -0.89
CA GLY A 515 -29.29 38.22 -0.30
C GLY A 515 -30.30 37.55 -1.24
N THR A 516 -30.01 37.50 -2.54
CA THR A 516 -30.89 36.90 -3.54
C THR A 516 -30.18 35.86 -4.40
N THR A 517 -28.97 36.17 -4.87
CA THR A 517 -28.21 35.34 -5.81
C THR A 517 -26.73 35.31 -5.44
N VAL A 518 -26.00 34.33 -5.99
CA VAL A 518 -24.54 34.26 -5.85
C VAL A 518 -23.91 34.98 -7.02
N VAL A 519 -23.16 36.03 -6.73
CA VAL A 519 -22.38 36.81 -7.69
C VAL A 519 -20.97 36.20 -7.76
N PRO A 520 -20.55 35.67 -8.93
CA PRO A 520 -19.24 35.04 -9.08
C PRO A 520 -18.12 36.08 -9.05
N GLY A 521 -17.04 35.76 -8.32
CA GLY A 521 -15.79 36.51 -8.32
C GLY A 521 -14.58 35.64 -8.68
N PRO A 522 -13.42 36.25 -8.92
CA PRO A 522 -12.15 35.56 -9.14
C PRO A 522 -11.80 34.46 -8.15
N VAL A 523 -12.19 34.61 -6.88
CA VAL A 523 -11.89 33.67 -5.79
C VAL A 523 -13.16 33.27 -5.06
N THR A 524 -13.38 31.97 -4.91
CA THR A 524 -14.49 31.43 -4.10
C THR A 524 -13.94 30.79 -2.83
N ILE A 525 -14.37 31.26 -1.65
CA ILE A 525 -13.96 30.69 -0.36
C ILE A 525 -14.98 29.66 0.10
N VAL A 526 -14.54 28.45 0.42
CA VAL A 526 -15.40 27.36 0.89
C VAL A 526 -14.87 26.82 2.21
N ALA A 527 -15.68 26.80 3.26
CA ALA A 527 -15.31 26.28 4.57
C ALA A 527 -15.74 24.83 4.77
N THR A 528 -14.89 24.02 5.40
CA THR A 528 -15.09 22.60 5.72
C THR A 528 -14.49 22.25 7.08
N GLY A 529 -14.50 20.98 7.47
CA GLY A 529 -14.01 20.52 8.78
C GLY A 529 -14.95 20.94 9.90
N ASN A 530 -14.40 21.54 10.96
CA ASN A 530 -15.18 22.03 12.11
C ASN A 530 -15.91 23.37 11.83
N ALA A 531 -16.06 23.76 10.57
CA ALA A 531 -16.66 25.04 10.20
C ALA A 531 -18.13 25.12 10.67
N PRO A 532 -18.53 26.20 11.38
CA PRO A 532 -19.87 26.32 11.95
C PRO A 532 -20.88 26.76 10.89
N PHE A 533 -21.78 25.85 10.48
CA PHE A 533 -22.78 26.10 9.42
C PHE A 533 -23.71 27.27 9.75
N ASP A 534 -24.09 27.43 11.02
CA ASP A 534 -24.90 28.55 11.50
C ASP A 534 -24.24 29.91 11.25
N ARG A 535 -22.91 29.99 11.33
CA ARG A 535 -22.16 31.22 10.99
C ARG A 535 -22.14 31.50 9.50
N VAL A 536 -22.07 30.45 8.67
CA VAL A 536 -22.20 30.60 7.23
C VAL A 536 -23.54 31.23 6.89
N VAL A 537 -24.65 30.75 7.45
CA VAL A 537 -25.99 31.25 7.11
C VAL A 537 -26.48 32.41 7.98
N ALA A 538 -25.70 32.86 8.96
CA ALA A 538 -26.11 33.88 9.94
C ALA A 538 -26.55 35.20 9.29
N ASN A 539 -25.87 35.63 8.23
CA ASN A 539 -26.23 36.84 7.50
C ASN A 539 -27.04 36.47 6.25
N SER A 540 -28.30 36.92 6.19
CA SER A 540 -29.18 36.69 5.05
C SER A 540 -29.03 37.70 3.93
N THR A 541 -28.29 38.79 4.11
CA THR A 541 -28.15 39.87 3.12
C THR A 541 -26.79 39.89 2.42
N TYR A 542 -25.72 39.43 3.07
CA TYR A 542 -24.40 39.39 2.47
C TYR A 542 -23.51 38.30 3.06
N ARG A 543 -22.90 37.47 2.20
CA ARG A 543 -21.97 36.40 2.61
C ARG A 543 -20.93 36.14 1.54
N GLU A 544 -19.71 35.80 1.93
CA GLU A 544 -18.59 35.53 0.99
C GLU A 544 -17.89 34.19 1.24
N ILE A 545 -18.27 33.49 2.32
CA ILE A 545 -17.79 32.16 2.67
C ILE A 545 -18.95 31.19 2.46
N PHE A 546 -18.73 30.18 1.64
CA PHE A 546 -19.69 29.10 1.36
C PHE A 546 -19.33 27.84 2.14
N TYR A 547 -20.25 26.88 2.23
CA TYR A 547 -20.02 25.63 2.95
C TYR A 547 -19.68 24.45 2.01
N ASP A 548 -18.91 23.49 2.52
CA ASP A 548 -18.70 22.16 1.94
C ASP A 548 -19.70 21.17 2.56
N ALA A 549 -20.80 20.91 1.87
CA ALA A 549 -21.88 20.08 2.38
C ALA A 549 -21.48 18.59 2.46
N PRO A 550 -22.03 17.81 3.41
CA PRO A 550 -21.75 16.38 3.51
C PRO A 550 -22.42 15.60 2.38
N LEU A 551 -21.65 15.18 1.38
CA LEU A 551 -22.14 14.46 0.20
C LEU A 551 -22.87 13.15 0.53
N GLY A 552 -22.51 12.51 1.65
CA GLY A 552 -23.17 11.29 2.13
C GLY A 552 -24.67 11.47 2.41
N LEU A 553 -25.09 12.68 2.81
CA LEU A 553 -26.50 13.00 3.08
C LEU A 553 -27.29 13.32 1.80
N MET A 554 -26.61 13.58 0.69
CA MET A 554 -27.24 14.03 -0.56
C MET A 554 -27.90 12.88 -1.34
N SER A 555 -27.62 11.62 -0.99
CA SER A 555 -28.30 10.48 -1.62
C SER A 555 -29.81 10.59 -1.39
N PRO A 556 -30.65 10.67 -2.43
CA PRO A 556 -32.08 10.78 -2.23
C PRO A 556 -32.59 9.51 -1.53
N LEU A 557 -33.14 9.66 -0.32
CA LEU A 557 -34.04 8.69 0.26
C LEU A 557 -35.32 8.67 -0.58
N PHE A 558 -35.29 7.99 -1.73
CA PHE A 558 -36.50 7.65 -2.47
C PHE A 558 -37.19 6.47 -1.78
N LEU A 559 -37.91 6.76 -0.69
CA LEU A 559 -39.00 5.95 -0.15
C LEU A 559 -40.01 6.87 0.54
N SER A 560 -40.56 7.82 -0.23
CA SER A 560 -41.84 8.44 0.04
C SER A 560 -42.36 9.03 -1.26
N ALA A 561 -43.65 8.83 -1.54
CA ALA A 561 -44.37 9.26 -2.75
C ALA A 561 -44.21 8.39 -4.01
N GLN A 562 -44.60 7.12 -3.92
CA GLN A 562 -45.46 6.56 -4.96
C GLN A 562 -46.76 6.07 -4.32
N ALA A 563 -47.84 6.68 -4.77
CA ALA A 563 -49.20 6.37 -4.39
C ALA A 563 -49.52 4.89 -4.66
N LEU A 564 -50.04 4.21 -3.64
CA LEU A 564 -50.92 3.06 -3.79
C LEU A 564 -52.21 3.36 -2.99
N PRO A 565 -53.38 2.97 -3.50
CA PRO A 565 -54.66 3.48 -3.03
C PRO A 565 -55.09 2.84 -1.72
N SER A 566 -55.66 3.68 -0.85
CA SER A 566 -56.64 3.39 0.19
C SER A 566 -56.84 1.93 0.58
N THR A 567 -56.33 1.55 1.77
CA THR A 567 -57.05 0.65 2.67
C THR A 567 -56.72 1.03 4.12
N THR A 568 -57.80 1.30 4.85
CA THR A 568 -57.93 1.59 6.27
C THR A 568 -57.18 0.61 7.19
N PHE A 569 -56.60 1.09 8.29
CA PHE A 569 -56.78 0.67 9.71
C PHE A 569 -55.69 1.28 10.63
N PRO A 570 -55.89 1.39 11.97
CA PRO A 570 -55.84 2.67 12.67
C PRO A 570 -54.52 3.00 13.40
N ALA A 571 -54.42 4.28 13.77
CA ALA A 571 -53.34 4.94 14.48
C ALA A 571 -53.02 4.34 15.87
N VAL A 572 -51.73 4.25 16.17
CA VAL A 572 -51.20 4.21 17.54
C VAL A 572 -50.18 5.33 17.68
N SER A 573 -50.53 6.28 18.55
CA SER A 573 -49.73 7.42 18.98
C SER A 573 -48.65 6.97 19.95
N LEU A 574 -47.39 7.36 19.74
CA LEU A 574 -46.36 7.37 20.79
C LEU A 574 -45.48 8.63 20.63
N ALA A 575 -45.60 9.50 21.63
CA ALA A 575 -44.83 10.72 21.83
C ALA A 575 -43.37 10.41 22.24
N PRO A 576 -42.43 11.38 22.16
CA PRO A 576 -41.01 11.16 22.38
C PRO A 576 -40.64 11.23 23.87
N SER A 577 -39.91 10.23 24.36
CA SER A 577 -39.29 10.26 25.68
C SER A 577 -37.81 10.63 25.57
N SER A 578 -37.47 11.85 25.98
CA SER A 578 -36.12 12.29 26.32
C SER A 578 -35.82 11.92 27.78
N SER A 579 -34.60 11.42 28.05
CA SER A 579 -33.89 11.70 29.30
C SER A 579 -32.39 11.43 29.16
N PRO A 580 -31.53 12.20 29.86
CA PRO A 580 -30.09 12.28 29.61
C PRO A 580 -29.30 11.34 30.53
N SER A 581 -28.32 10.62 29.98
CA SER A 581 -27.36 9.84 30.76
C SER A 581 -26.22 10.74 31.25
N THR A 582 -26.11 10.86 32.57
CA THR A 582 -24.97 11.43 33.29
C THR A 582 -23.81 10.45 33.32
N ASP A 583 -22.75 10.71 32.55
CA ASP A 583 -21.44 10.07 32.72
C ASP A 583 -20.35 11.19 32.80
N PRO A 584 -19.53 11.31 33.87
CA PRO A 584 -18.71 12.49 34.11
C PRO A 584 -17.34 12.51 33.39
N HIS A 585 -17.13 11.71 32.35
CA HIS A 585 -15.85 11.63 31.63
C HIS A 585 -15.90 11.99 30.14
N ASP A 586 -17.01 12.52 29.66
CA ASP A 586 -17.18 12.95 28.27
C ASP A 586 -17.05 14.47 28.15
N HIS A 587 -15.83 14.97 28.30
CA HIS A 587 -15.46 16.37 28.00
C HIS A 587 -14.84 16.46 26.60
N ASP A 588 -15.62 16.13 25.58
CA ASP A 588 -15.46 16.61 24.21
C ASP A 588 -16.87 16.84 23.63
N HIS A 589 -17.53 17.90 24.10
CA HIS A 589 -18.74 18.39 23.45
C HIS A 589 -18.36 18.93 22.06
N ASP A 590 -18.62 18.11 21.04
CA ASP A 590 -18.58 18.45 19.62
C ASP A 590 -19.62 19.54 19.31
N ILE A 591 -19.16 20.79 19.19
CA ILE A 591 -20.01 21.96 18.93
C ILE A 591 -20.37 22.10 17.44
N SER A 592 -19.81 21.30 16.51
CA SER A 592 -19.94 21.57 15.06
C SER A 592 -20.25 20.37 14.17
N SER A 593 -21.04 19.40 14.63
CA SER A 593 -21.59 18.40 13.71
C SER A 593 -22.46 19.10 12.63
N PRO A 594 -22.23 18.84 11.32
CA PRO A 594 -22.98 19.47 10.25
C PRO A 594 -24.47 19.08 10.36
N PRO A 595 -25.41 19.98 10.04
CA PRO A 595 -26.83 19.62 10.15
C PRO A 595 -27.20 18.43 9.26
N GLU A 596 -28.00 17.51 9.80
CA GLU A 596 -28.32 16.25 9.13
C GLU A 596 -29.37 16.36 8.03
N ASN A 597 -30.15 17.45 7.99
CA ASN A 597 -31.19 17.63 6.99
C ASN A 597 -30.57 18.07 5.63
N PRO A 598 -30.63 17.24 4.57
CA PRO A 598 -30.02 17.57 3.28
C PRO A 598 -30.70 18.74 2.56
N ASP A 599 -31.92 19.11 2.92
CA ASP A 599 -32.69 20.16 2.23
C ASP A 599 -32.26 21.58 2.59
N ILE A 600 -31.45 21.75 3.64
CA ILE A 600 -30.91 23.06 4.01
C ILE A 600 -29.76 23.49 3.09
N TYR A 601 -29.10 22.54 2.44
CA TYR A 601 -27.93 22.81 1.60
C TYR A 601 -28.38 23.16 0.19
N SER A 602 -27.95 24.31 -0.29
CA SER A 602 -28.29 24.80 -1.63
C SER A 602 -27.13 25.61 -2.20
N SER A 603 -27.16 25.89 -3.50
CA SER A 603 -26.16 26.70 -4.18
C SER A 603 -25.99 28.12 -3.61
N THR A 604 -26.89 28.62 -2.76
CA THR A 604 -26.79 29.96 -2.13
C THR A 604 -26.03 29.98 -0.81
N ASN A 605 -25.79 28.81 -0.21
CA ASN A 605 -25.06 28.68 1.07
C ASN A 605 -23.89 27.71 1.00
N SER A 606 -23.93 26.76 0.06
CA SER A 606 -22.95 25.70 -0.10
C SER A 606 -22.45 25.70 -1.54
N TYR A 607 -21.15 25.49 -1.72
CA TYR A 607 -20.53 25.41 -3.05
C TYR A 607 -20.18 23.98 -3.41
N PHE A 608 -19.56 23.27 -2.47
CA PHE A 608 -19.23 21.85 -2.62
C PHE A 608 -20.21 20.95 -1.88
N ALA A 609 -20.27 19.71 -2.34
CA ALA A 609 -20.67 18.56 -1.54
C ALA A 609 -19.56 17.51 -1.61
N SER A 610 -18.93 17.21 -0.47
CA SER A 610 -17.75 16.33 -0.41
C SER A 610 -17.94 15.11 0.50
N ALA A 611 -17.28 14.00 0.16
CA ALA A 611 -17.16 12.84 1.04
C ALA A 611 -15.86 12.07 0.83
N SER A 612 -15.43 11.34 1.86
CA SER A 612 -14.38 10.33 1.72
C SER A 612 -14.86 9.20 0.82
N PHE A 613 -14.15 8.93 -0.26
CA PHE A 613 -14.43 7.83 -1.17
C PHE A 613 -14.45 6.49 -0.44
N VAL A 614 -13.40 6.20 0.34
CA VAL A 614 -13.26 4.93 1.05
C VAL A 614 -14.33 4.77 2.13
N LYS A 615 -14.63 5.82 2.91
CA LYS A 615 -15.67 5.71 3.95
C LYS A 615 -17.09 5.62 3.36
N SER A 616 -17.35 6.31 2.25
CA SER A 616 -18.69 6.44 1.68
C SER A 616 -19.04 5.34 0.67
N ILE A 617 -18.11 5.02 -0.23
CA ILE A 617 -18.30 4.03 -1.30
C ILE A 617 -17.65 2.69 -0.93
N GLY A 618 -16.55 2.70 -0.17
CA GLY A 618 -15.79 1.50 0.18
C GLY A 618 -14.60 1.23 -0.75
N HIS A 619 -13.77 0.26 -0.38
CA HIS A 619 -12.66 -0.17 -1.23
C HIS A 619 -13.17 -0.95 -2.46
N PRO A 620 -12.54 -0.80 -3.64
CA PRO A 620 -12.85 -1.63 -4.80
C PRO A 620 -12.43 -3.08 -4.55
N TRP A 621 -13.30 -4.03 -4.87
CA TRP A 621 -13.03 -5.46 -4.77
C TRP A 621 -12.51 -5.97 -6.12
N HIS A 622 -11.42 -6.76 -6.14
CA HIS A 622 -10.77 -7.22 -7.39
C HIS A 622 -10.44 -6.12 -8.43
N SER A 623 -10.09 -4.91 -7.98
CA SER A 623 -9.76 -3.74 -8.84
C SER A 623 -10.94 -3.14 -9.63
N SER A 624 -12.19 -3.45 -9.28
CA SER A 624 -13.39 -2.79 -9.82
C SER A 624 -14.38 -2.40 -8.72
N LEU A 625 -15.28 -1.46 -9.02
CA LEU A 625 -16.41 -1.13 -8.15
C LEU A 625 -17.58 -2.07 -8.43
N SER A 626 -18.23 -2.54 -7.37
CA SER A 626 -19.46 -3.33 -7.49
C SER A 626 -20.62 -2.47 -8.00
N GLN A 627 -21.68 -3.12 -8.49
CA GLN A 627 -22.88 -2.41 -8.95
C GLN A 627 -23.50 -1.55 -7.83
N LEU A 628 -23.52 -2.07 -6.59
CA LEU A 628 -24.00 -1.34 -5.43
C LEU A 628 -23.15 -0.09 -5.12
N GLN A 629 -21.82 -0.18 -5.29
CA GLN A 629 -20.91 0.96 -5.13
C GLN A 629 -21.16 2.02 -6.20
N LEU A 630 -21.35 1.62 -7.45
CA LEU A 630 -21.69 2.52 -8.56
C LEU A 630 -23.06 3.18 -8.36
N GLU A 631 -24.06 2.45 -7.89
CA GLU A 631 -25.38 3.01 -7.59
C GLU A 631 -25.33 4.04 -6.46
N ARG A 632 -24.58 3.76 -5.38
CA ARG A 632 -24.35 4.74 -4.30
C ARG A 632 -23.67 6.00 -4.81
N LEU A 633 -22.62 5.83 -5.61
CA LEU A 633 -21.89 6.93 -6.24
C LEU A 633 -22.84 7.81 -7.08
N ARG A 634 -23.64 7.20 -7.97
CA ARG A 634 -24.63 7.91 -8.80
C ARG A 634 -25.67 8.65 -7.98
N LYS A 635 -26.20 8.02 -6.93
CA LYS A 635 -27.21 8.64 -6.05
C LYS A 635 -26.67 9.89 -5.35
N GLN A 636 -25.44 9.81 -4.84
CA GLN A 636 -24.78 10.96 -4.21
C GLN A 636 -24.53 12.09 -5.21
N ILE A 637 -23.94 11.78 -6.36
CA ILE A 637 -23.67 12.77 -7.41
C ILE A 637 -24.96 13.46 -7.85
N HIS A 638 -25.99 12.67 -8.19
CA HIS A 638 -27.26 13.21 -8.66
C HIS A 638 -27.96 14.08 -7.61
N GLY A 639 -27.94 13.66 -6.34
CA GLY A 639 -28.59 14.39 -5.26
C GLY A 639 -27.90 15.71 -4.90
N ALA A 640 -26.58 15.79 -5.07
CA ALA A 640 -25.83 17.03 -4.96
C ALA A 640 -26.08 17.97 -6.16
N HIS A 641 -26.06 17.43 -7.38
CA HIS A 641 -26.39 18.21 -8.60
C HIS A 641 -27.81 18.77 -8.58
N ALA A 642 -28.79 18.01 -8.05
CA ALA A 642 -30.16 18.48 -7.88
C ALA A 642 -30.28 19.71 -6.97
N ARG A 643 -29.29 19.93 -6.09
CA ARG A 643 -29.18 21.09 -5.20
C ARG A 643 -28.25 22.18 -5.73
N GLY A 644 -27.71 22.00 -6.94
CA GLY A 644 -26.76 22.92 -7.56
C GLY A 644 -25.37 22.88 -6.93
N LEU A 645 -25.01 21.81 -6.21
CA LEU A 645 -23.73 21.67 -5.52
C LEU A 645 -22.73 20.91 -6.39
N LYS A 646 -21.46 21.32 -6.32
CA LYS A 646 -20.36 20.66 -7.05
C LYS A 646 -19.80 19.50 -6.23
N VAL A 647 -19.61 18.35 -6.86
CA VAL A 647 -19.27 17.09 -6.18
C VAL A 647 -17.77 16.87 -6.14
N ARG A 648 -17.25 16.47 -4.97
CA ARG A 648 -15.86 16.07 -4.77
C ARG A 648 -15.76 14.81 -3.90
N TYR A 649 -14.84 13.91 -4.24
CA TYR A 649 -14.46 12.79 -3.38
C TYR A 649 -13.01 12.92 -2.93
N TRP A 650 -12.75 12.81 -1.62
CA TRP A 650 -11.41 12.79 -1.04
C TRP A 650 -11.04 11.39 -0.51
N GLY A 651 -9.79 11.16 -0.11
CA GLY A 651 -9.36 9.87 0.43
C GLY A 651 -9.44 8.72 -0.59
N ILE A 652 -9.15 9.01 -1.86
CA ILE A 652 -9.02 8.00 -2.91
C ILE A 652 -7.69 7.26 -2.67
N PRO A 653 -7.65 5.91 -2.69
CA PRO A 653 -6.41 5.18 -2.46
C PRO A 653 -5.31 5.61 -3.44
N PRO A 654 -4.16 6.11 -2.96
CA PRO A 654 -3.08 6.58 -3.85
C PRO A 654 -2.39 5.42 -4.58
N TRP A 655 -2.46 4.20 -4.01
CA TRP A 655 -1.89 2.98 -4.55
C TRP A 655 -2.84 1.78 -4.37
N PRO A 656 -2.89 0.81 -5.30
CA PRO A 656 -2.16 0.74 -6.58
C PRO A 656 -2.56 1.81 -7.59
N VAL A 657 -1.59 2.34 -8.36
CA VAL A 657 -1.82 3.40 -9.37
C VAL A 657 -2.89 2.98 -10.40
N GLY A 658 -2.91 1.71 -10.80
CA GLY A 658 -3.93 1.19 -11.71
C GLY A 658 -5.34 1.28 -11.14
N VAL A 659 -5.49 1.04 -9.83
CA VAL A 659 -6.78 1.15 -9.11
C VAL A 659 -7.16 2.62 -8.96
N ARG A 660 -6.22 3.49 -8.56
CA ARG A 660 -6.44 4.94 -8.49
C ARG A 660 -6.92 5.51 -9.83
N ASN A 661 -6.20 5.22 -10.92
CA ASN A 661 -6.55 5.69 -12.27
C ASN A 661 -7.87 5.07 -12.77
N TYR A 662 -8.24 3.88 -12.31
CA TYR A 662 -9.57 3.30 -12.57
C TYR A 662 -10.66 4.07 -11.83
N ILE A 663 -10.50 4.34 -10.52
CA ILE A 663 -11.46 5.11 -9.73
C ILE A 663 -11.64 6.50 -10.34
N TRP A 664 -10.55 7.21 -10.66
CA TRP A 664 -10.62 8.50 -11.33
C TRP A 664 -11.43 8.44 -12.62
N ARG A 665 -11.18 7.46 -13.50
CA ARG A 665 -11.98 7.26 -14.73
C ARG A 665 -13.46 7.00 -14.46
N VAL A 666 -13.80 6.28 -13.39
CA VAL A 666 -15.19 6.06 -13.00
C VAL A 666 -15.82 7.36 -12.50
N LEU A 667 -15.17 8.07 -11.58
CA LEU A 667 -15.67 9.34 -11.04
C LEU A 667 -15.95 10.35 -12.16
N VAL A 668 -15.01 10.49 -13.10
CA VAL A 668 -15.17 11.31 -14.31
C VAL A 668 -16.38 10.89 -15.13
N ARG A 669 -16.55 9.58 -15.37
CA ARG A 669 -17.66 9.06 -16.17
C ARG A 669 -19.01 9.27 -15.51
N GLU A 670 -19.07 9.15 -14.18
CA GLU A 670 -20.29 9.26 -13.39
C GLU A 670 -20.64 10.73 -13.08
N GLY A 671 -19.81 11.68 -13.50
CA GLY A 671 -20.12 13.12 -13.45
C GLY A 671 -19.62 13.84 -12.20
N VAL A 672 -18.50 13.42 -11.60
CA VAL A 672 -17.84 14.22 -10.56
C VAL A 672 -17.43 15.58 -11.13
N ASP A 673 -17.63 16.66 -10.38
CA ASP A 673 -17.23 18.00 -10.82
C ASP A 673 -15.75 18.25 -10.58
N TYR A 674 -15.23 17.84 -9.42
CA TYR A 674 -13.82 18.00 -9.07
C TYR A 674 -13.15 16.67 -8.74
N LEU A 675 -12.02 16.41 -9.40
CA LEU A 675 -11.14 15.31 -9.03
C LEU A 675 -10.16 15.77 -7.96
N SER A 676 -10.19 15.16 -6.77
CA SER A 676 -9.16 15.38 -5.76
C SER A 676 -7.88 14.68 -6.17
N ILE A 677 -6.79 15.44 -6.26
CA ILE A 677 -5.51 15.00 -6.77
C ILE A 677 -4.42 15.31 -5.74
N ASP A 678 -3.85 14.27 -5.14
CA ASP A 678 -2.68 14.40 -4.26
C ASP A 678 -1.36 14.45 -5.05
N ASN A 679 -1.33 13.91 -6.29
CA ASN A 679 -0.15 13.93 -7.18
C ASN A 679 -0.52 14.57 -8.52
N ILE A 680 -0.26 15.88 -8.59
CA ILE A 680 -0.60 16.76 -9.72
C ILE A 680 0.08 16.31 -11.02
N ASP A 681 1.35 15.90 -10.95
CA ASP A 681 2.12 15.44 -12.11
C ASP A 681 1.55 14.16 -12.73
N ALA A 682 1.03 13.26 -11.91
CA ALA A 682 0.43 12.02 -12.40
C ALA A 682 -0.91 12.27 -13.09
N ALA A 683 -1.68 13.25 -12.62
CA ALA A 683 -2.98 13.55 -13.18
C ALA A 683 -2.93 14.38 -14.46
N THR A 684 -1.95 15.28 -14.58
CA THR A 684 -1.77 16.13 -15.78
C THR A 684 -1.21 15.39 -16.99
N LYS A 685 -0.55 14.24 -16.80
CA LYS A 685 0.02 13.40 -17.88
C LYS A 685 -0.99 12.50 -18.60
N GLU A 686 -2.12 12.22 -17.99
CA GLU A 686 -3.13 11.27 -18.50
C GLU A 686 -4.26 11.98 -19.26
N ASN A 687 -4.84 11.31 -20.25
CA ASN A 687 -6.00 11.83 -20.96
C ASN A 687 -7.29 11.22 -20.38
N TRP A 688 -8.00 12.02 -19.58
CA TRP A 688 -9.24 11.62 -18.91
C TRP A 688 -10.48 11.63 -19.81
N GLY A 689 -10.33 12.03 -21.08
CA GLY A 689 -11.40 11.95 -22.07
C GLY A 689 -11.77 10.50 -22.45
N PRO A 690 -12.94 10.29 -23.09
CA PRO A 690 -13.32 8.98 -23.59
C PRO A 690 -12.26 8.43 -24.55
N ARG A 691 -11.94 7.13 -24.45
CA ARG A 691 -11.09 6.43 -25.42
C ARG A 691 -11.67 6.61 -26.82
N LYS A 692 -10.83 6.90 -27.82
CA LYS A 692 -11.20 7.06 -29.24
C LYS A 692 -12.24 6.00 -29.65
N GLY A 693 -13.47 6.44 -29.93
CA GLY A 693 -14.57 5.58 -30.37
C GLY A 693 -15.93 5.85 -29.71
N GLY A 694 -15.99 6.52 -28.56
CA GLY A 694 -17.25 6.97 -27.95
C GLY A 694 -17.61 8.39 -28.38
N TRP A 695 -18.83 8.59 -28.89
CA TRP A 695 -19.36 9.93 -29.16
C TRP A 695 -19.60 10.67 -27.82
N GLY A 696 -18.60 11.43 -27.39
CA GLY A 696 -18.65 12.30 -26.21
C GLY A 696 -17.50 13.31 -26.28
N LYS A 697 -17.82 14.59 -26.09
CA LYS A 697 -16.86 15.72 -26.13
C LYS A 697 -15.69 15.51 -25.16
N LYS A 698 -14.56 16.19 -25.36
CA LYS A 698 -13.44 16.20 -24.40
C LYS A 698 -13.93 16.90 -23.12
N TRP A 699 -14.38 16.15 -22.11
CA TRP A 699 -14.92 16.70 -20.85
C TRP A 699 -13.84 17.10 -19.83
N TRP A 700 -12.54 16.94 -20.16
CA TRP A 700 -11.41 17.15 -19.24
C TRP A 700 -10.28 18.00 -19.82
N ARG A 701 -10.62 18.95 -20.71
CA ARG A 701 -9.74 20.02 -21.16
C ARG A 701 -10.52 21.29 -21.39
#